data_AF-A0A316YD68-F1
#
_entry.id   AF-A0A316YD68-F1
#
_cell.length_a   1.000
_cell.length_b   1.000
_cell.length_c   1.000
_cell.angle_alpha   90.00
_cell.angle_beta   90.00
_cell.angle_gamma   90.00
#
_symmetry.space_group_name_H-M   'P 1'
#
loop_
_entity.id
_entity.type
_entity.pdbx_description
1 polymer ?
#
loop_
_entity_poly.entity_id
_entity_poly.type
_entity_poly.pdbx_seq_one_letter_code
_entity_poly.pdbx_strand_id
1 'polypeptide(L)'
;MAAPLYTSQLTSSSYLSDGLGPALPCRDFSGKILIATVGLPARGKTHLSHALERYLRWLGVRCAVLSLGDYRRKVLGGAEKVPADYFKSGPKSAETEALRKRILDDFDAQVVDFFKSGGQVVIYDANNGTQARRMAIRETFGKGLGIHVMFLESICTDQAIVEANIRSVKISSPDYGSWDPENAVKDFKNRIKGHEAFYEPIEQPSFPYIKVINVGQQIIVNNIQGYLQSRVVFFLMNIHNRQRTIYLARAGEALIEHLYKADADLSSLGWEYAEKLCEYVQEVRHQRKEASLERAKGGVMTPGGHEPGTGPGEEGRPLEVWTSARRRSSHTALPFTERGYRVIERSQLSEMNPGIVDGMSVDEIKARFPDEWEKKLNEPYSHRFPRAESYHDLSVRLEPIIFELERAADDVLIIGQSSVLRCLIAYLQGRKPNEIPLIQVHEGDLIEISPQAYGVKTNILPFWDPVTKRKERDEAYFRGKDQGQGSLATDEEDEDAHHNEMPDIHSLPLHALEGQSSDAPEPLGSALGLAKGRERSGSASSSSTASGGRSARQDDVNKTLTAEDYDRLSKDERSTYDARQAEKEAKEQAGLPYQWSQTLDSVSLTFGVPSGTRGKDIGASLKRKSISFGLKGHERKVVDGDLFDTIKEEDSTWSVSDGTVEVHLEKVSRERWWPHVLTKDPKIDTTKINPESSKLSDLDAESRAMVEKMMYDNRQKQMGKPTSDETKKLEALEKFKKQHPEMDFSNVKMT
;
A
#
# COMPACT_ATOMS: atom_id res chain seq x y z
N MET A 1 11.16 3.93 -53.30
CA MET A 1 10.44 2.76 -53.84
C MET A 1 10.86 1.54 -53.05
N ALA A 2 9.86 0.82 -52.54
CA ALA A 2 9.82 -0.59 -52.10
C ALA A 2 11.01 -1.22 -51.35
N ALA A 3 10.70 -1.71 -50.15
CA ALA A 3 11.42 -2.73 -49.40
C ALA A 3 11.43 -4.09 -50.12
N PRO A 4 12.28 -5.03 -49.66
CA PRO A 4 11.92 -6.44 -49.67
C PRO A 4 11.91 -7.07 -48.28
N LEU A 5 10.88 -7.91 -48.11
CA LEU A 5 10.61 -8.88 -47.06
C LEU A 5 11.68 -9.97 -47.03
N TYR A 6 11.97 -10.53 -45.84
CA TYR A 6 12.38 -11.93 -45.74
C TYR A 6 11.82 -12.58 -44.46
N THR A 7 10.95 -13.56 -44.70
CA THR A 7 10.46 -14.62 -43.83
C THR A 7 11.60 -15.55 -43.40
N SER A 8 11.59 -16.03 -42.15
CA SER A 8 12.35 -17.23 -41.76
C SER A 8 11.48 -18.21 -40.99
N GLN A 9 11.63 -19.47 -41.40
CA GLN A 9 10.85 -20.65 -41.04
C GLN A 9 11.31 -21.27 -39.72
N LEU A 10 10.35 -21.92 -39.07
CA LEU A 10 10.52 -22.88 -37.98
C LEU A 10 11.22 -24.15 -38.45
N THR A 11 12.20 -24.64 -37.69
CA THR A 11 12.57 -26.06 -37.64
C THR A 11 12.79 -26.47 -36.19
N SER A 12 12.15 -27.57 -35.81
CA SER A 12 12.13 -28.18 -34.50
C SER A 12 13.15 -29.33 -34.36
N SER A 13 13.45 -29.64 -33.09
CA SER A 13 13.88 -30.93 -32.53
C SER A 13 15.36 -31.12 -32.18
N SER A 14 15.64 -31.13 -30.87
CA SER A 14 16.17 -32.31 -30.18
C SER A 14 16.03 -32.16 -28.65
N TYR A 15 15.32 -33.10 -28.03
CA TYR A 15 15.11 -33.24 -26.58
C TYR A 15 16.18 -34.16 -25.94
N LEU A 16 16.29 -34.06 -24.60
CA LEU A 16 17.00 -34.89 -23.61
C LEU A 16 18.49 -34.55 -23.45
N SER A 17 19.06 -34.29 -22.28
CA SER A 17 18.69 -34.48 -20.87
C SER A 17 19.68 -33.67 -20.00
N ASP A 18 19.22 -32.94 -18.99
CA ASP A 18 19.86 -32.90 -17.66
C ASP A 18 19.05 -32.01 -16.70
N GLY A 19 18.75 -32.61 -15.55
CA GLY A 19 17.93 -32.03 -14.49
C GLY A 19 18.68 -30.98 -13.67
N LEU A 20 18.15 -29.77 -13.69
CA LEU A 20 18.16 -28.76 -12.63
C LEU A 20 17.21 -27.67 -13.12
N GLY A 21 15.98 -27.67 -12.61
CA GLY A 21 14.96 -26.72 -13.03
C GLY A 21 15.47 -25.28 -12.79
N PRO A 22 15.50 -24.41 -13.81
CA PRO A 22 15.82 -23.02 -13.59
C PRO A 22 14.68 -22.40 -12.79
N ALA A 23 15.04 -21.67 -11.72
CA ALA A 23 14.14 -20.76 -11.04
C ALA A 23 13.32 -19.98 -12.08
N LEU A 24 11.99 -19.98 -11.92
CA LEU A 24 11.07 -19.32 -12.83
C LEU A 24 11.56 -17.88 -13.11
N PRO A 25 11.83 -17.51 -14.37
CA PRO A 25 12.27 -16.17 -14.70
C PRO A 25 11.09 -15.23 -14.49
N CYS A 26 11.25 -14.29 -13.56
CA CYS A 26 10.38 -13.13 -13.43
C CYS A 26 10.35 -12.43 -14.81
N ARG A 27 9.17 -12.43 -15.44
CA ARG A 27 8.92 -11.92 -16.78
C ARG A 27 9.43 -10.48 -16.93
N ASP A 28 10.16 -10.25 -18.02
CA ASP A 28 10.77 -8.99 -18.47
C ASP A 28 9.86 -7.76 -18.35
N PHE A 29 10.06 -6.97 -17.29
CA PHE A 29 9.64 -5.57 -17.20
C PHE A 29 10.66 -4.76 -16.37
N SER A 30 11.83 -4.42 -16.92
CA SER A 30 12.58 -3.17 -16.60
C SER A 30 14.03 -3.24 -17.11
N GLY A 31 14.47 -2.18 -17.80
CA GLY A 31 15.87 -2.03 -18.23
C GLY A 31 16.84 -1.93 -17.04
N LYS A 32 18.13 -2.16 -17.33
CA LYS A 32 19.24 -1.98 -16.38
C LYS A 32 19.34 -0.51 -15.97
N ILE A 33 19.34 -0.20 -14.67
CA ILE A 33 19.43 1.17 -14.14
C ILE A 33 20.66 1.32 -13.25
N LEU A 34 21.40 2.41 -13.44
CA LEU A 34 22.49 2.84 -12.55
C LEU A 34 22.11 4.18 -11.91
N ILE A 35 22.03 4.19 -10.58
CA ILE A 35 21.75 5.37 -9.76
C ILE A 35 23.06 5.85 -9.15
N ALA A 36 23.64 6.92 -9.70
CA ALA A 36 24.88 7.49 -9.20
C ALA A 36 24.63 8.57 -8.16
N THR A 37 25.09 8.36 -6.92
CA THR A 37 24.98 9.40 -5.88
C THR A 37 25.93 10.55 -6.18
N VAL A 38 25.49 11.77 -5.87
CA VAL A 38 26.24 13.01 -6.06
C VAL A 38 26.12 13.83 -4.78
N GLY A 39 27.20 14.48 -4.36
CA GLY A 39 27.16 15.42 -3.25
C GLY A 39 28.42 15.40 -2.39
N LEU A 40 28.55 16.42 -1.55
CA LEU A 40 29.67 16.56 -0.62
C LEU A 40 29.68 15.42 0.43
N PRO A 41 30.84 15.12 1.04
CA PRO A 41 30.91 14.20 2.17
C PRO A 41 29.98 14.62 3.33
N ALA A 42 29.49 13.64 4.11
CA ALA A 42 28.56 13.83 5.24
C ALA A 42 27.20 14.49 4.92
N ARG A 43 26.77 14.51 3.65
CA ARG A 43 25.43 14.95 3.24
C ARG A 43 24.41 13.79 3.12
N GLY A 44 24.62 12.68 3.83
CA GLY A 44 23.63 11.59 3.89
C GLY A 44 23.54 10.64 2.69
N LYS A 45 24.46 10.71 1.71
CA LYS A 45 24.46 9.86 0.50
C LYS A 45 24.38 8.36 0.81
N THR A 46 25.26 7.86 1.67
CA THR A 46 25.33 6.43 2.01
C THR A 46 24.06 5.95 2.74
N HIS A 47 23.47 6.79 3.59
CA HIS A 47 22.18 6.51 4.22
C HIS A 47 21.06 6.39 3.16
N LEU A 48 20.99 7.33 2.20
CA LEU A 48 20.04 7.26 1.09
C LEU A 48 20.27 6.03 0.21
N SER A 49 21.52 5.67 -0.07
CA SER A 49 21.87 4.48 -0.85
C SER A 49 21.34 3.19 -0.22
N HIS A 50 21.57 2.98 1.08
CA HIS A 50 21.10 1.77 1.77
C HIS A 50 19.59 1.77 2.05
N ALA A 51 19.00 2.94 2.31
CA ALA A 51 17.54 3.05 2.41
C ALA A 51 16.87 2.67 1.09
N LEU A 52 17.41 3.17 -0.02
CA LEU A 52 16.89 2.85 -1.35
C LEU A 52 17.12 1.38 -1.71
N GLU A 53 18.28 0.83 -1.35
CA GLU A 53 18.57 -0.58 -1.54
C GLU A 53 17.58 -1.48 -0.79
N ARG A 54 17.26 -1.18 0.47
CA ARG A 54 16.25 -1.89 1.25
C ARG A 54 14.89 -1.88 0.54
N TYR A 55 14.46 -0.70 0.08
CA TYR A 55 13.18 -0.56 -0.62
C TYR A 55 13.15 -1.30 -1.96
N LEU A 56 14.21 -1.19 -2.76
CA LEU A 56 14.30 -1.89 -4.05
C LEU A 56 14.35 -3.42 -3.88
N ARG A 57 15.12 -3.92 -2.90
CA ARG A 57 15.12 -5.36 -2.59
C ARG A 57 13.74 -5.84 -2.15
N TRP A 58 13.05 -5.02 -1.37
CA TRP A 58 11.69 -5.32 -0.91
C TRP A 58 10.70 -5.41 -2.09
N LEU A 59 10.85 -4.57 -3.10
CA LEU A 59 10.09 -4.65 -4.36
C LEU A 59 10.41 -5.92 -5.19
N GLY A 60 11.36 -6.75 -4.75
CA GLY A 60 11.85 -7.90 -5.51
C GLY A 60 12.82 -7.53 -6.63
N VAL A 61 13.32 -6.29 -6.66
CA VAL A 61 14.29 -5.85 -7.66
C VAL A 61 15.68 -6.36 -7.27
N ARG A 62 16.39 -6.97 -8.23
CA ARG A 62 17.79 -7.37 -8.02
C ARG A 62 18.70 -6.14 -8.00
N CYS A 63 18.97 -5.61 -6.81
CA CYS A 63 19.79 -4.42 -6.62
C CYS A 63 20.97 -4.60 -5.66
N ALA A 64 22.00 -3.77 -5.84
CA ALA A 64 23.15 -3.70 -4.95
C ALA A 64 23.68 -2.26 -4.82
N VAL A 65 24.10 -1.89 -3.61
CA VAL A 65 24.92 -0.70 -3.35
C VAL A 65 26.38 -1.06 -3.53
N LEU A 66 27.04 -0.39 -4.46
CA LEU A 66 28.47 -0.47 -4.65
C LEU A 66 29.07 0.87 -4.20
N SER A 67 29.90 0.83 -3.17
CA SER A 67 30.52 2.00 -2.56
C SER A 67 32.00 2.06 -2.91
N LEU A 68 32.41 3.14 -3.58
CA LEU A 68 33.82 3.36 -3.93
C LEU A 68 34.68 3.51 -2.67
N GLY A 69 34.11 4.03 -1.58
CA GLY A 69 34.78 4.15 -0.29
C GLY A 69 35.08 2.79 0.33
N ASP A 70 34.11 1.88 0.32
CA ASP A 70 34.27 0.51 0.84
C ASP A 70 35.22 -0.31 -0.01
N TYR A 71 35.12 -0.17 -1.34
CA TYR A 71 36.04 -0.84 -2.24
C TYR A 71 37.48 -0.38 -2.04
N ARG A 72 37.72 0.94 -1.92
CA ARG A 72 39.04 1.47 -1.56
C ARG A 72 39.56 0.87 -0.25
N ARG A 73 38.73 0.83 0.80
CA ARG A 73 39.10 0.25 2.10
C ARG A 73 39.47 -1.24 1.97
N LYS A 74 38.74 -1.99 1.16
CA LYS A 74 39.03 -3.41 0.90
C LYS A 74 40.38 -3.61 0.19
N VAL A 75 40.72 -2.73 -0.75
CA VAL A 75 41.98 -2.83 -1.53
C VAL A 75 43.19 -2.31 -0.76
N LEU A 76 43.08 -1.16 -0.11
CA LEU A 76 44.20 -0.49 0.56
C LEU A 76 44.35 -0.87 2.04
N GLY A 77 43.29 -1.35 2.69
CA GLY A 77 43.26 -1.62 4.13
C GLY A 77 43.04 -0.34 4.96
N GLY A 78 43.63 -0.31 6.16
CA GLY A 78 43.46 0.78 7.13
C GLY A 78 44.08 2.11 6.72
N ALA A 79 43.78 3.17 7.48
CA ALA A 79 44.15 4.56 7.18
C ALA A 79 45.66 4.79 6.97
N GLU A 80 46.52 4.01 7.63
CA GLU A 80 47.98 4.12 7.54
C GLU A 80 48.55 3.78 6.16
N LYS A 81 47.82 2.99 5.37
CA LYS A 81 48.23 2.55 4.02
C LYS A 81 47.74 3.48 2.91
N VAL A 82 46.98 4.52 3.26
CA VAL A 82 46.43 5.48 2.30
C VAL A 82 47.46 6.61 2.11
N PRO A 83 47.86 6.94 0.87
CA PRO A 83 48.78 8.05 0.62
C PRO A 83 48.29 9.36 1.25
N ALA A 84 49.21 10.14 1.82
CA ALA A 84 48.87 11.38 2.53
C ALA A 84 48.20 12.45 1.63
N ASP A 85 48.40 12.38 0.32
CA ASP A 85 47.78 13.24 -0.68
C ASP A 85 46.50 12.65 -1.30
N TYR A 86 46.11 11.42 -0.94
CA TYR A 86 44.98 10.70 -1.54
C TYR A 86 43.65 11.47 -1.43
N PHE A 87 43.41 12.14 -0.31
CA PHE A 87 42.21 12.95 -0.05
C PHE A 87 42.42 14.45 -0.27
N LYS A 88 43.63 14.90 -0.61
CA LYS A 88 43.89 16.32 -0.86
C LYS A 88 43.18 16.77 -2.13
N SER A 89 42.59 17.96 -2.07
CA SER A 89 41.92 18.58 -3.21
C SER A 89 42.96 19.37 -4.00
N GLY A 90 43.13 19.08 -5.29
CA GLY A 90 44.20 19.62 -6.14
C GLY A 90 45.05 18.53 -6.83
N PRO A 91 46.18 18.92 -7.44
CA PRO A 91 47.11 18.01 -8.09
C PRO A 91 47.74 17.06 -7.06
N LYS A 92 47.74 15.76 -7.39
CA LYS A 92 48.29 14.68 -6.57
C LYS A 92 49.54 14.12 -7.25
N SER A 93 50.30 13.30 -6.53
CA SER A 93 51.41 12.59 -7.14
C SER A 93 50.93 11.67 -8.28
N ALA A 94 51.80 11.43 -9.25
CA ALA A 94 51.48 10.55 -10.37
C ALA A 94 51.12 9.13 -9.90
N GLU A 95 51.77 8.67 -8.83
CA GLU A 95 51.49 7.37 -8.18
C GLU A 95 50.09 7.35 -7.56
N THR A 96 49.70 8.42 -6.85
CA THR A 96 48.37 8.53 -6.24
C THR A 96 47.26 8.60 -7.28
N GLU A 97 47.45 9.33 -8.38
CA GLU A 97 46.48 9.35 -9.49
C GLU A 97 46.38 7.99 -10.19
N ALA A 98 47.50 7.32 -10.45
CA ALA A 98 47.50 5.97 -11.03
C ALA A 98 46.79 4.96 -10.12
N LEU A 99 47.01 5.04 -8.80
CA LEU A 99 46.34 4.19 -7.82
C LEU A 99 44.82 4.45 -7.79
N ARG A 100 44.41 5.72 -7.76
CA ARG A 100 42.99 6.10 -7.77
C ARG A 100 42.30 5.63 -9.05
N LYS A 101 42.97 5.77 -10.19
CA LYS A 101 42.48 5.27 -11.48
C LYS A 101 42.29 3.75 -11.46
N ARG A 102 43.30 3.00 -11.02
CA ARG A 102 43.19 1.53 -10.89
C ARG A 102 42.02 1.10 -10.01
N ILE A 103 41.89 1.70 -8.82
CA ILE A 103 40.78 1.39 -7.90
C ILE A 103 39.42 1.69 -8.55
N LEU A 104 39.35 2.77 -9.34
CA LEU A 104 38.13 3.17 -10.04
C LEU A 104 37.79 2.23 -11.20
N ASP A 105 38.78 1.81 -11.96
CA ASP A 105 38.62 0.88 -13.07
C ASP A 105 38.17 -0.50 -12.56
N ASP A 106 38.79 -1.00 -11.48
CA ASP A 106 38.40 -2.27 -10.84
C ASP A 106 37.02 -2.17 -10.15
N PHE A 107 36.64 -0.98 -9.67
CA PHE A 107 35.31 -0.72 -9.14
C PHE A 107 34.24 -0.68 -10.24
N ASP A 108 34.51 0.03 -11.33
CA ASP A 108 33.61 0.12 -12.48
C ASP A 108 33.44 -1.28 -13.13
N ALA A 109 34.47 -2.14 -13.10
CA ALA A 109 34.37 -3.54 -13.53
C ALA A 109 33.36 -4.36 -12.69
N GLN A 110 33.32 -4.18 -11.36
CA GLN A 110 32.32 -4.85 -10.50
C GLN A 110 30.89 -4.43 -10.82
N VAL A 111 30.68 -3.16 -11.17
CA VAL A 111 29.38 -2.67 -11.62
C VAL A 111 28.95 -3.42 -12.88
N VAL A 112 29.86 -3.58 -13.84
CA VAL A 112 29.60 -4.32 -15.08
C VAL A 112 29.28 -5.80 -14.80
N ASP A 113 30.06 -6.44 -13.94
CA ASP A 113 29.86 -7.86 -13.61
C ASP A 113 28.53 -8.12 -12.89
N PHE A 114 28.06 -7.18 -12.07
CA PHE A 114 26.73 -7.25 -11.48
C PHE A 114 25.62 -7.24 -12.54
N PHE A 115 25.70 -6.33 -13.53
CA PHE A 115 24.72 -6.29 -14.62
C PHE A 115 24.82 -7.50 -15.56
N LYS A 116 26.00 -8.11 -15.71
CA LYS A 116 26.20 -9.36 -16.47
C LYS A 116 25.60 -10.57 -15.77
N SER A 117 25.64 -10.62 -14.43
CA SER A 117 25.00 -11.68 -13.64
C SER A 117 23.47 -11.54 -13.53
N GLY A 118 22.88 -10.58 -14.24
CA GLY A 118 21.44 -10.35 -14.30
C GLY A 118 20.92 -9.32 -13.30
N GLY A 119 21.80 -8.58 -12.61
CA GLY A 119 21.40 -7.46 -11.77
C GLY A 119 20.60 -6.40 -12.54
N GLN A 120 19.61 -5.80 -11.87
CA GLN A 120 18.70 -4.80 -12.47
C GLN A 120 19.07 -3.36 -12.09
N VAL A 121 19.43 -3.12 -10.83
CA VAL A 121 19.75 -1.77 -10.33
C VAL A 121 21.06 -1.76 -9.56
N VAL A 122 21.98 -0.87 -9.95
CA VAL A 122 23.17 -0.56 -9.14
C VAL A 122 23.05 0.83 -8.56
N ILE A 123 23.24 0.95 -7.26
CA ILE A 123 23.42 2.23 -6.59
C ILE A 123 24.93 2.47 -6.48
N TYR A 124 25.44 3.38 -7.30
CA TYR A 124 26.84 3.76 -7.38
C TYR A 124 27.09 4.84 -6.31
N ASP A 125 27.57 4.44 -5.13
CA ASP A 125 27.83 5.34 -4.01
C ASP A 125 29.24 5.95 -4.06
N ALA A 126 29.30 7.21 -4.49
CA ALA A 126 30.53 8.00 -4.50
C ALA A 126 30.20 9.52 -4.43
N ASN A 127 31.22 10.38 -4.38
CA ASN A 127 30.98 11.82 -4.33
C ASN A 127 30.48 12.39 -5.67
N ASN A 128 31.02 11.89 -6.80
CA ASN A 128 30.67 12.28 -8.18
C ASN A 128 30.43 13.81 -8.39
N GLY A 129 31.20 14.62 -7.66
CA GLY A 129 30.93 16.05 -7.49
C GLY A 129 31.24 16.93 -8.70
N THR A 130 31.99 16.43 -9.69
CA THR A 130 32.35 17.18 -10.91
C THR A 130 31.53 16.74 -12.11
N GLN A 131 31.23 17.66 -13.01
CA GLN A 131 30.52 17.39 -14.27
C GLN A 131 31.32 16.42 -15.13
N ALA A 132 32.64 16.56 -15.20
CA ALA A 132 33.51 15.65 -15.94
C ALA A 132 33.37 14.19 -15.48
N ARG A 133 33.29 13.94 -14.16
CA ARG A 133 33.09 12.57 -13.64
C ARG A 133 31.70 12.04 -14.00
N ARG A 134 30.66 12.87 -13.90
CA ARG A 134 29.28 12.48 -14.26
C ARG A 134 29.15 12.14 -15.75
N MET A 135 29.79 12.93 -16.62
CA MET A 135 29.90 12.65 -18.06
C MET A 135 30.56 11.30 -18.32
N ALA A 136 31.68 11.01 -17.65
CA ALA A 136 32.40 9.75 -17.80
C ALA A 136 31.54 8.54 -17.42
N ILE A 137 30.83 8.60 -16.28
CA ILE A 137 29.91 7.54 -15.85
C ILE A 137 28.83 7.29 -16.93
N ARG A 138 28.23 8.35 -17.46
CA ARG A 138 27.22 8.21 -18.52
C ARG A 138 27.81 7.61 -19.80
N GLU A 139 29.01 8.01 -20.21
CA GLU A 139 29.61 7.49 -21.43
C GLU A 139 29.92 6.00 -21.29
N THR A 140 30.57 5.61 -20.20
CA THR A 140 30.95 4.23 -19.91
C THR A 140 29.74 3.31 -19.80
N PHE A 141 28.77 3.65 -18.93
CA PHE A 141 27.64 2.75 -18.64
C PHE A 141 26.44 2.98 -19.55
N GLY A 142 26.15 4.24 -19.87
CA GLY A 142 25.00 4.63 -20.69
C GLY A 142 25.17 4.24 -22.15
N LYS A 143 26.12 4.89 -22.84
CA LYS A 143 26.35 4.59 -24.27
C LYS A 143 27.07 3.26 -24.48
N GLY A 144 28.05 2.96 -23.63
CA GLY A 144 28.87 1.75 -23.79
C GLY A 144 28.11 0.44 -23.53
N LEU A 145 27.15 0.43 -22.58
CA LEU A 145 26.50 -0.79 -22.11
C LEU A 145 24.97 -0.77 -22.20
N GLY A 146 24.37 0.33 -22.67
CA GLY A 146 22.91 0.47 -22.76
C GLY A 146 22.22 0.53 -21.38
N ILE A 147 22.94 0.92 -20.33
CA ILE A 147 22.39 1.02 -18.97
C ILE A 147 21.75 2.41 -18.81
N HIS A 148 20.54 2.47 -18.27
CA HIS A 148 19.92 3.76 -17.98
C HIS A 148 20.60 4.41 -16.76
N VAL A 149 21.28 5.54 -16.96
CA VAL A 149 22.00 6.25 -15.89
C VAL A 149 21.17 7.43 -15.39
N MET A 150 20.95 7.49 -14.07
CA MET A 150 20.35 8.62 -13.37
C MET A 150 21.21 9.06 -12.18
N PHE A 151 21.11 10.32 -11.78
CA PHE A 151 21.88 10.88 -10.67
C PHE A 151 20.99 11.19 -9.46
N LEU A 152 21.47 10.86 -8.26
CA LEU A 152 20.83 11.20 -6.99
C LEU A 152 21.73 12.18 -6.24
N GLU A 153 21.45 13.46 -6.35
CA GLU A 153 22.21 14.52 -5.68
C GLU A 153 21.64 14.79 -4.28
N SER A 154 22.46 14.60 -3.24
CA SER A 154 22.10 14.96 -1.87
C SER A 154 22.76 16.28 -1.47
N ILE A 155 21.93 17.30 -1.27
CA ILE A 155 22.32 18.63 -0.84
C ILE A 155 21.78 18.84 0.58
N CYS A 156 22.63 19.24 1.51
CA CYS A 156 22.20 19.61 2.85
C CYS A 156 22.94 20.88 3.22
N THR A 157 22.22 21.98 3.45
CA THR A 157 22.77 23.27 3.88
C THR A 157 22.67 23.47 5.38
N ASP A 158 21.86 22.65 6.06
CA ASP A 158 21.70 22.68 7.51
C ASP A 158 22.98 22.21 8.21
N GLN A 159 23.61 23.13 8.94
CA GLN A 159 24.87 22.87 9.63
C GLN A 159 24.70 21.88 10.79
N ALA A 160 23.56 21.86 11.48
CA ALA A 160 23.29 20.93 12.58
C ALA A 160 23.21 19.49 12.07
N ILE A 161 22.50 19.27 10.95
CA ILE A 161 22.41 17.95 10.29
C ILE A 161 23.80 17.49 9.85
N VAL A 162 24.60 18.40 9.29
CA VAL A 162 25.94 18.08 8.79
C VAL A 162 26.88 17.72 9.93
N GLU A 163 26.80 18.43 11.05
CA GLU A 163 27.59 18.12 12.25
C GLU A 163 27.16 16.80 12.90
N ALA A 164 25.85 16.52 12.98
CA ALA A 164 25.34 15.25 13.47
C ALA A 164 25.75 14.07 12.55
N ASN A 165 25.68 14.25 11.23
CA ASN A 165 26.16 13.26 10.25
C ASN A 165 27.67 13.05 10.37
N ILE A 166 28.42 14.15 10.53
CA ILE A 166 29.86 14.13 10.75
C ILE A 166 30.19 13.28 11.98
N ARG A 167 29.53 13.50 13.11
CA ARG A 167 29.81 12.79 14.37
C ARG A 167 29.39 11.32 14.31
N SER A 168 28.18 11.05 13.84
CA SER A 168 27.65 9.68 13.71
C SER A 168 28.45 8.81 12.73
N VAL A 169 28.85 9.37 11.59
CA VAL A 169 29.70 8.67 10.61
C VAL A 169 31.15 8.55 11.11
N LYS A 170 31.65 9.46 11.96
CA LYS A 170 33.04 9.40 12.48
C LYS A 170 33.26 8.39 13.57
N ILE A 171 32.31 8.26 14.51
CA ILE A 171 32.41 7.28 15.60
C ILE A 171 32.33 5.83 15.06
N SER A 172 31.71 5.65 13.89
CA SER A 172 31.55 4.33 13.24
C SER A 172 32.43 4.11 12.01
N SER A 173 33.13 5.13 11.49
CA SER A 173 33.92 5.00 10.27
C SER A 173 35.22 4.24 10.53
N PRO A 174 35.50 3.16 9.76
CA PRO A 174 36.77 2.44 9.87
C PRO A 174 38.00 3.29 9.57
N ASP A 175 37.84 4.41 8.84
CA ASP A 175 38.93 5.31 8.46
C ASP A 175 39.51 6.10 9.66
N TYR A 176 38.76 6.23 10.76
CA TYR A 176 39.14 7.03 11.94
C TYR A 176 39.16 6.21 13.24
N GLY A 177 39.14 4.87 13.16
CA GLY A 177 38.94 4.00 14.32
C GLY A 177 39.98 4.13 15.46
N SER A 178 41.18 4.62 15.16
CA SER A 178 42.26 4.88 16.14
C SER A 178 42.47 6.36 16.45
N TRP A 179 41.67 7.25 15.86
CA TRP A 179 41.84 8.69 16.00
C TRP A 179 41.00 9.21 17.16
N ASP A 180 41.52 10.23 17.82
CA ASP A 180 40.75 11.05 18.76
C ASP A 180 39.55 11.68 18.04
N PRO A 181 38.33 11.63 18.63
CA PRO A 181 37.10 12.08 17.96
C PRO A 181 37.16 13.53 17.46
N GLU A 182 37.75 14.43 18.25
CA GLU A 182 37.87 15.86 17.93
C GLU A 182 38.83 16.10 16.77
N ASN A 183 39.97 15.38 16.74
CA ASN A 183 40.92 15.45 15.64
C ASN A 183 40.36 14.87 14.33
N ALA A 184 39.64 13.74 14.41
CA ALA A 184 38.89 13.20 13.27
C ALA A 184 37.80 14.17 12.80
N VAL A 185 37.18 14.91 13.74
CA VAL A 185 36.19 15.93 13.39
C VAL A 185 36.82 17.02 12.51
N LYS A 186 37.95 17.54 12.95
CA LYS A 186 38.71 18.62 12.30
C LYS A 186 39.24 18.22 10.92
N ASP A 187 39.87 17.05 10.80
CA ASP A 187 40.39 16.54 9.52
C ASP A 187 39.29 16.47 8.45
N PHE A 188 38.16 15.88 8.80
CA PHE A 188 37.07 15.73 7.85
C PHE A 188 36.39 17.06 7.51
N LYS A 189 36.32 18.02 8.45
CA LYS A 189 35.85 19.40 8.14
C LYS A 189 36.77 20.04 7.08
N ASN A 190 38.08 19.84 7.18
CA ASN A 190 39.03 20.30 6.15
C ASN A 190 38.82 19.55 4.82
N ARG A 191 38.53 18.24 4.86
CA ARG A 191 38.22 17.47 3.66
C ARG A 191 36.94 17.95 2.95
N ILE A 192 35.89 18.31 3.69
CA ILE A 192 34.68 18.91 3.12
C ILE A 192 35.02 20.22 2.42
N LYS A 193 35.76 21.13 3.09
CA LYS A 193 36.20 22.40 2.50
C LYS A 193 37.01 22.20 1.21
N GLY A 194 37.87 21.19 1.18
CA GLY A 194 38.62 20.84 -0.03
C GLY A 194 37.69 20.42 -1.17
N HIS A 195 36.68 19.59 -0.89
CA HIS A 195 35.70 19.17 -1.90
C HIS A 195 34.77 20.31 -2.35
N GLU A 196 34.44 21.26 -1.47
CA GLU A 196 33.59 22.42 -1.80
C GLU A 196 34.20 23.28 -2.91
N ALA A 197 35.52 23.45 -2.94
CA ALA A 197 36.20 24.26 -3.96
C ALA A 197 36.06 23.73 -5.40
N PHE A 198 35.79 22.43 -5.56
CA PHE A 198 35.68 21.76 -6.86
C PHE A 198 34.29 21.13 -7.07
N TYR A 199 33.33 21.42 -6.19
CA TYR A 199 32.00 20.85 -6.28
C TYR A 199 31.18 21.61 -7.31
N GLU A 200 30.65 20.88 -8.29
CA GLU A 200 29.80 21.41 -9.35
C GLU A 200 28.41 20.80 -9.20
N PRO A 201 27.45 21.50 -8.58
CA PRO A 201 26.07 21.04 -8.46
C PRO A 201 25.47 20.69 -9.83
N ILE A 202 24.45 19.83 -9.87
CA ILE A 202 23.82 19.49 -11.16
C ILE A 202 22.95 20.66 -11.64
N GLU A 203 23.20 21.27 -12.79
CA GLU A 203 22.37 22.36 -13.35
C GLU A 203 21.63 21.94 -14.63
N GLN A 204 20.64 22.71 -15.10
CA GLN A 204 19.92 22.41 -16.34
C GLN A 204 20.59 23.06 -17.57
N PRO A 205 20.57 22.40 -18.76
CA PRO A 205 20.03 21.07 -19.04
C PRO A 205 21.05 19.98 -18.66
N SER A 206 20.60 19.03 -17.84
CA SER A 206 21.42 17.87 -17.41
C SER A 206 20.62 16.57 -17.54
N PHE A 207 21.30 15.48 -17.21
CA PHE A 207 20.83 14.10 -17.24
C PHE A 207 19.61 13.86 -16.35
N PRO A 208 18.98 12.67 -16.45
CA PRO A 208 17.99 12.26 -15.46
C PRO A 208 18.57 12.40 -14.06
N TYR A 209 17.97 13.24 -13.22
CA TYR A 209 18.46 13.47 -11.87
C TYR A 209 17.33 13.71 -10.87
N ILE A 210 17.63 13.39 -9.62
CA ILE A 210 16.85 13.74 -8.45
C ILE A 210 17.77 14.51 -7.52
N LYS A 211 17.37 15.71 -7.11
CA LYS A 211 18.03 16.45 -6.03
C LYS A 211 17.20 16.33 -4.78
N VAL A 212 17.80 15.84 -3.71
CA VAL A 212 17.22 15.83 -2.36
C VAL A 212 17.90 16.95 -1.58
N ILE A 213 17.16 18.01 -1.29
CA ILE A 213 17.65 19.20 -0.58
C ILE A 213 17.15 19.15 0.86
N ASN A 214 18.07 19.31 1.82
CA ASN A 214 17.82 19.28 3.26
C ASN A 214 16.99 18.07 3.69
N VAL A 215 17.40 16.89 3.23
CA VAL A 215 16.82 15.61 3.62
C VAL A 215 15.31 15.52 3.36
N GLY A 216 14.93 15.89 2.13
CA GLY A 216 13.55 15.75 1.65
C GLY A 216 12.69 17.00 1.81
N GLN A 217 13.20 18.08 2.42
CA GLN A 217 12.49 19.37 2.49
C GLN A 217 12.09 19.90 1.10
N GLN A 218 12.97 19.71 0.12
CA GLN A 218 12.68 20.00 -1.28
C GLN A 218 13.28 18.91 -2.15
N ILE A 219 12.49 18.41 -3.10
CA ILE A 219 12.94 17.45 -4.09
C ILE A 219 12.76 18.04 -5.49
N ILE A 220 13.83 18.03 -6.27
CA ILE A 220 13.81 18.48 -7.67
C ILE A 220 14.03 17.25 -8.55
N VAL A 221 13.06 16.98 -9.41
CA VAL A 221 13.07 15.84 -10.32
C VAL A 221 13.21 16.36 -11.74
N ASN A 222 14.13 15.78 -12.51
CA ASN A 222 14.35 16.16 -13.90
C ASN A 222 14.48 14.93 -14.79
N ASN A 223 13.69 14.89 -15.86
CA ASN A 223 13.75 13.89 -16.93
C ASN A 223 13.78 12.43 -16.42
N ILE A 224 12.99 12.13 -15.39
CA ILE A 224 12.80 10.77 -14.89
C ILE A 224 11.72 10.09 -15.72
N GLN A 225 12.01 8.90 -16.24
CA GLN A 225 11.14 8.18 -17.17
C GLN A 225 11.09 6.70 -16.82
N GLY A 226 9.90 6.21 -16.51
CA GLY A 226 9.63 4.79 -16.28
C GLY A 226 9.27 4.46 -14.83
N TYR A 227 8.55 3.35 -14.68
CA TYR A 227 7.90 2.96 -13.43
C TYR A 227 8.86 2.92 -12.25
N LEU A 228 9.96 2.15 -12.35
CA LEU A 228 10.84 1.95 -11.21
C LEU A 228 11.48 3.25 -10.72
N GLN A 229 11.83 4.16 -11.64
CA GLN A 229 12.42 5.44 -11.28
C GLN A 229 11.39 6.36 -10.60
N SER A 230 10.14 6.35 -11.05
CA SER A 230 9.05 7.04 -10.36
C SER A 230 8.81 6.49 -8.96
N ARG A 231 8.96 5.18 -8.75
CA ARG A 231 8.94 4.57 -7.40
C ARG A 231 10.10 5.05 -6.53
N VAL A 232 11.30 5.17 -7.09
CA VAL A 232 12.47 5.74 -6.38
C VAL A 232 12.17 7.18 -5.95
N VAL A 233 11.64 8.01 -6.84
CA VAL A 233 11.24 9.40 -6.50
C VAL A 233 10.23 9.39 -5.36
N PHE A 234 9.16 8.60 -5.47
CA PHE A 234 8.11 8.53 -4.46
C PHE A 234 8.63 8.08 -3.10
N PHE A 235 9.54 7.10 -3.07
CA PHE A 235 10.18 6.67 -1.84
C PHE A 235 11.03 7.78 -1.21
N LEU A 236 11.85 8.47 -2.02
CA LEU A 236 12.69 9.58 -1.55
C LEU A 236 11.85 10.76 -1.01
N MET A 237 10.65 10.98 -1.53
CA MET A 237 9.71 11.99 -1.02
C MET A 237 9.19 11.70 0.39
N ASN A 238 9.27 10.44 0.85
CA ASN A 238 8.76 10.03 2.16
C ASN A 238 9.88 9.82 3.19
N ILE A 239 11.16 9.83 2.81
CA ILE A 239 12.28 9.61 3.75
C ILE A 239 12.61 10.87 4.54
N HIS A 240 12.94 10.69 5.83
CA HIS A 240 13.63 11.67 6.65
C HIS A 240 14.83 11.08 7.40
N ASN A 241 15.64 11.93 8.01
CA ASN A 241 16.83 11.56 8.80
C ASN A 241 16.66 11.72 10.32
N ARG A 242 15.47 12.11 10.78
CA ARG A 242 15.19 12.14 12.22
C ARG A 242 15.35 10.74 12.80
N GLN A 243 16.09 10.63 13.90
CA GLN A 243 16.15 9.39 14.66
C GLN A 243 14.75 9.11 15.20
N ARG A 244 14.35 7.84 15.20
CA ARG A 244 13.09 7.32 15.75
C ARG A 244 13.30 5.88 16.21
N THR A 245 12.48 5.44 17.14
CA THR A 245 12.43 4.04 17.53
C THR A 245 11.14 3.41 17.06
N ILE A 246 11.26 2.28 16.39
CA ILE A 246 10.12 1.48 15.92
C ILE A 246 10.02 0.27 16.84
N TYR A 247 8.89 0.14 17.52
CA TYR A 247 8.56 -0.98 18.37
C TYR A 247 7.60 -1.92 17.64
N LEU A 248 7.82 -3.23 17.75
CA LEU A 248 6.95 -4.25 17.19
C LEU A 248 6.56 -5.23 18.29
N ALA A 249 5.27 -5.51 18.43
CA ALA A 249 4.75 -6.48 19.39
C ALA A 249 3.63 -7.30 18.74
N ARG A 250 3.50 -8.58 19.15
CA ARG A 250 2.34 -9.38 18.78
C ARG A 250 1.08 -8.88 19.48
N ALA A 251 -0.08 -9.04 18.87
CA ALA A 251 -1.35 -8.88 19.58
C ALA A 251 -1.55 -10.03 20.59
N GLY A 252 -2.29 -9.75 21.66
CA GLY A 252 -2.62 -10.74 22.69
C GLY A 252 -3.47 -11.90 22.16
N GLU A 253 -3.48 -12.99 22.93
CA GLU A 253 -4.27 -14.19 22.64
C GLU A 253 -5.77 -13.87 22.56
N ALA A 254 -6.42 -14.35 21.49
CA ALA A 254 -7.86 -14.20 21.28
C ALA A 254 -8.63 -15.40 21.82
N LEU A 255 -9.95 -15.26 22.05
CA LEU A 255 -10.81 -16.37 22.47
C LEU A 255 -10.85 -17.52 21.46
N ILE A 256 -10.75 -17.20 20.16
CA ILE A 256 -10.73 -18.17 19.07
C ILE A 256 -9.52 -17.84 18.19
N GLU A 257 -8.38 -18.49 18.44
CA GLU A 257 -7.14 -18.24 17.69
C GLU A 257 -7.08 -18.95 16.34
N HIS A 258 -7.62 -20.17 16.26
CA HIS A 258 -7.44 -21.05 15.10
C HIS A 258 -8.32 -20.66 13.90
N LEU A 259 -9.31 -19.78 14.09
CA LEU A 259 -10.27 -19.40 13.06
C LEU A 259 -10.12 -17.91 12.69
N TYR A 260 -9.46 -17.64 11.57
CA TYR A 260 -9.22 -16.29 11.06
C TYR A 260 -10.52 -15.51 10.80
N LYS A 261 -11.56 -16.19 10.33
CA LYS A 261 -12.88 -15.59 10.09
C LYS A 261 -13.67 -15.22 11.34
N ALA A 262 -13.30 -15.75 12.51
CA ALA A 262 -14.02 -15.47 13.75
C ALA A 262 -13.87 -14.01 14.21
N ASP A 263 -12.72 -13.39 13.89
CA ASP A 263 -12.33 -12.05 14.40
C ASP A 263 -12.65 -11.87 15.89
N ALA A 264 -12.27 -12.86 16.69
CA ALA A 264 -12.67 -12.96 18.08
C ALA A 264 -12.01 -11.88 18.96
N ASP A 265 -12.69 -11.57 20.07
CA ASP A 265 -12.18 -10.69 21.11
C ASP A 265 -11.00 -11.34 21.86
N LEU A 266 -10.26 -10.54 22.62
CA LEU A 266 -9.17 -11.02 23.46
C LEU A 266 -9.68 -12.00 24.53
N SER A 267 -8.88 -13.01 24.82
CA SER A 267 -9.07 -13.87 25.99
C SER A 267 -8.75 -13.10 27.28
N SER A 268 -9.05 -13.69 28.44
CA SER A 268 -8.68 -13.09 29.74
C SER A 268 -7.17 -12.84 29.86
N LEU A 269 -6.35 -13.80 29.41
CA LEU A 269 -4.89 -13.63 29.33
C LEU A 269 -4.49 -12.60 28.27
N GLY A 270 -5.22 -12.51 27.15
CA GLY A 270 -5.00 -11.49 26.13
C GLY A 270 -5.19 -10.07 26.66
N TRP A 271 -6.19 -9.85 27.52
CA TRP A 271 -6.39 -8.57 28.20
C TRP A 271 -5.28 -8.26 29.22
N GLU A 272 -4.85 -9.25 30.03
CA GLU A 272 -3.71 -9.08 30.95
C GLU A 272 -2.42 -8.76 30.19
N TYR A 273 -2.19 -9.45 29.07
CA TYR A 273 -1.08 -9.18 28.15
C TYR A 273 -1.09 -7.74 27.62
N ALA A 274 -2.25 -7.26 27.16
CA ALA A 274 -2.40 -5.91 26.62
C ALA A 274 -2.04 -4.84 27.64
N GLU A 275 -2.49 -5.01 28.88
CA GLU A 275 -2.19 -4.11 29.98
C GLU A 275 -0.69 -4.10 30.30
N LYS A 276 -0.09 -5.30 30.41
CA LYS A 276 1.34 -5.47 30.67
C LYS A 276 2.22 -4.92 29.56
N LEU A 277 1.82 -5.09 28.31
CA LEU A 277 2.51 -4.50 27.15
C LEU A 277 2.52 -2.97 27.27
N CYS A 278 1.38 -2.37 27.62
CA CYS A 278 1.29 -0.92 27.77
C CYS A 278 2.20 -0.39 28.88
N GLU A 279 2.12 -0.98 30.08
CA GLU A 279 3.00 -0.65 31.20
C GLU A 279 4.47 -0.81 30.83
N TYR A 280 4.84 -1.91 30.18
CA TYR A 280 6.23 -2.20 29.82
C TYR A 280 6.78 -1.22 28.78
N VAL A 281 5.99 -0.87 27.75
CA VAL A 281 6.39 0.14 26.76
C VAL A 281 6.59 1.50 27.43
N GLN A 282 5.71 1.89 28.37
CA GLN A 282 5.89 3.12 29.14
C GLN A 282 7.18 3.11 29.95
N GLU A 283 7.45 2.03 30.66
CA GLU A 283 8.64 1.86 31.49
C GLU A 283 9.92 1.91 30.65
N VAL A 284 10.00 1.14 29.56
CA VAL A 284 11.15 1.15 28.65
C VAL A 284 11.42 2.55 28.12
N ARG A 285 10.36 3.27 27.69
CA ARG A 285 10.52 4.62 27.17
C ARG A 285 10.93 5.62 28.24
N HIS A 286 10.42 5.47 29.46
CA HIS A 286 10.82 6.29 30.61
C HIS A 286 12.30 6.08 30.94
N GLN A 287 12.75 4.84 31.10
CA GLN A 287 14.15 4.50 31.37
C GLN A 287 15.09 5.02 30.27
N ARG A 288 14.69 4.92 29.00
CA ARG A 288 15.48 5.44 27.86
C ARG A 288 15.60 6.95 27.92
N LYS A 289 14.51 7.65 28.25
CA LYS A 289 14.50 9.10 28.45
C LYS A 289 15.43 9.51 29.59
N GLU A 290 15.33 8.85 30.74
CA GLU A 290 16.18 9.12 31.91
C GLU A 290 17.65 8.84 31.62
N ALA A 291 17.99 7.70 31.01
CA ALA A 291 19.36 7.40 30.61
C ALA A 291 19.92 8.44 29.63
N SER A 292 19.06 9.04 28.79
CA SER A 292 19.45 10.16 27.95
C SER A 292 19.70 11.44 28.75
N LEU A 293 18.79 11.78 29.66
CA LEU A 293 18.90 12.92 30.57
C LEU A 293 20.03 12.78 31.61
N GLU A 294 20.59 11.59 31.82
CA GLU A 294 21.70 11.39 32.74
C GLU A 294 23.05 11.47 32.03
N ARG A 295 23.15 10.88 30.82
CA ARG A 295 24.27 11.15 29.88
C ARG A 295 24.45 12.65 29.66
N ALA A 296 23.32 13.36 29.71
CA ALA A 296 23.28 14.78 29.63
C ALA A 296 24.12 15.54 30.65
N LYS A 297 23.82 15.26 31.92
CA LYS A 297 24.31 15.98 33.08
C LYS A 297 25.79 15.70 33.26
N GLY A 298 26.26 14.55 32.79
CA GLY A 298 27.68 14.21 32.70
C GLY A 298 28.47 15.01 31.65
N GLY A 299 27.86 15.98 30.95
CA GLY A 299 28.53 16.77 29.91
C GLY A 299 28.87 15.98 28.64
N VAL A 300 28.38 14.75 28.53
CA VAL A 300 28.58 13.90 27.37
C VAL A 300 27.53 14.28 26.34
N MET A 301 27.97 15.04 25.33
CA MET A 301 27.11 15.36 24.19
C MET A 301 26.59 14.07 23.54
N THR A 302 25.35 14.13 23.03
CA THR A 302 24.76 13.01 22.27
C THR A 302 25.65 12.69 21.05
N PRO A 303 25.56 11.50 20.43
CA PRO A 303 26.28 11.23 19.18
C PRO A 303 25.95 12.22 18.03
N GLY A 304 24.82 12.94 18.10
CA GLY A 304 24.47 14.05 17.20
C GLY A 304 25.04 15.41 17.64
N GLY A 305 25.55 15.47 18.87
CA GLY A 305 26.09 16.62 19.57
C GLY A 305 25.09 17.75 19.76
N HIS A 306 23.90 17.35 20.18
CA HIS A 306 22.87 18.22 20.72
C HIS A 306 23.05 18.40 22.22
N GLU A 307 22.45 19.47 22.76
CA GLU A 307 22.22 19.48 24.18
C GLU A 307 21.34 18.28 24.54
N PRO A 308 21.58 17.64 25.67
CA PRO A 308 20.89 16.41 25.97
C PRO A 308 19.40 16.67 26.24
N GLY A 309 18.53 15.82 25.71
CA GLY A 309 17.08 16.08 25.71
C GLY A 309 16.63 17.06 24.61
N THR A 310 17.54 17.59 23.80
CA THR A 310 17.26 18.38 22.56
C THR A 310 17.73 17.66 21.29
N GLY A 311 18.31 16.46 21.44
CA GLY A 311 18.72 15.64 20.33
C GLY A 311 17.53 14.95 19.65
N PRO A 312 17.56 14.75 18.31
CA PRO A 312 16.61 13.89 17.64
C PRO A 312 16.83 12.48 18.20
N GLY A 313 15.91 12.00 19.04
CA GLY A 313 16.25 10.87 19.92
C GLY A 313 15.76 11.00 21.36
N GLU A 314 15.80 12.21 21.90
CA GLU A 314 15.97 12.41 23.34
C GLU A 314 14.91 13.32 23.97
N GLU A 315 14.24 14.09 23.14
CA GLU A 315 12.93 14.65 23.49
C GLU A 315 11.99 13.48 23.78
N GLY A 316 11.09 13.62 24.75
CA GLY A 316 10.02 12.64 24.98
C GLY A 316 9.09 12.62 23.76
N ARG A 317 9.54 11.99 22.67
CA ARG A 317 8.87 11.92 21.39
C ARG A 317 7.47 11.35 21.64
N PRO A 318 6.44 11.84 20.95
CA PRO A 318 5.16 11.18 21.05
C PRO A 318 5.29 9.75 20.53
N LEU A 319 4.49 8.84 21.08
CA LEU A 319 4.37 7.48 20.58
C LEU A 319 3.05 7.38 19.84
N GLU A 320 3.13 6.93 18.60
CA GLU A 320 1.98 6.55 17.80
C GLU A 320 1.85 5.02 17.80
N VAL A 321 0.64 4.50 18.01
CA VAL A 321 0.38 3.06 18.06
C VAL A 321 -0.41 2.67 16.83
N TRP A 322 0.10 1.73 16.04
CA TRP A 322 -0.56 1.22 14.84
C TRP A 322 -1.06 -0.19 15.05
N THR A 323 -2.30 -0.44 14.66
CA THR A 323 -2.94 -1.75 14.78
C THR A 323 -3.58 -2.15 13.46
N SER A 324 -3.88 -3.43 13.33
CA SER A 324 -4.87 -3.85 12.34
C SER A 324 -6.29 -3.54 12.82
N ALA A 325 -7.24 -3.40 11.89
CA ALA A 325 -8.66 -3.27 12.21
C ALA A 325 -9.30 -4.55 12.80
N ARG A 326 -8.51 -5.60 13.05
CA ARG A 326 -8.98 -6.85 13.68
C ARG A 326 -9.11 -6.66 15.17
N ARG A 327 -10.15 -7.25 15.77
CA ARG A 327 -10.51 -7.02 17.18
C ARG A 327 -9.36 -7.32 18.14
N ARG A 328 -8.69 -8.47 18.00
CA ARG A 328 -7.53 -8.81 18.84
C ARG A 328 -6.42 -7.74 18.82
N SER A 329 -6.12 -7.14 17.66
CA SER A 329 -5.09 -6.10 17.56
C SER A 329 -5.57 -4.77 18.13
N SER A 330 -6.79 -4.36 17.78
CA SER A 330 -7.40 -3.12 18.27
C SER A 330 -7.58 -3.15 19.80
N HIS A 331 -8.11 -4.24 20.34
CA HIS A 331 -8.29 -4.43 21.79
C HIS A 331 -6.95 -4.52 22.54
N THR A 332 -5.89 -5.08 21.93
CA THR A 332 -4.56 -5.06 22.56
C THR A 332 -4.03 -3.62 22.71
N ALA A 333 -4.46 -2.70 21.83
CA ALA A 333 -4.11 -1.30 21.93
C ALA A 333 -5.06 -0.47 22.81
N LEU A 334 -6.18 -1.04 23.29
CA LEU A 334 -7.15 -0.30 24.10
C LEU A 334 -6.52 0.35 25.34
N PRO A 335 -5.63 -0.32 26.11
CA PRO A 335 -4.94 0.31 27.24
C PRO A 335 -4.10 1.53 26.86
N PHE A 336 -3.61 1.61 25.61
CA PHE A 336 -2.90 2.77 25.10
C PHE A 336 -3.87 3.92 24.81
N THR A 337 -5.01 3.64 24.20
CA THR A 337 -6.07 4.65 23.96
C THR A 337 -6.54 5.26 25.27
N GLU A 338 -6.79 4.44 26.30
CA GLU A 338 -7.24 4.88 27.63
C GLU A 338 -6.22 5.79 28.33
N ARG A 339 -4.92 5.56 28.08
CA ARG A 339 -3.82 6.40 28.55
C ARG A 339 -3.53 7.61 27.64
N GLY A 340 -4.35 7.86 26.62
CA GLY A 340 -4.27 9.03 25.75
C GLY A 340 -3.25 8.95 24.61
N TYR A 341 -2.73 7.76 24.29
CA TYR A 341 -1.89 7.58 23.12
C TYR A 341 -2.70 7.65 21.82
N ARG A 342 -2.05 8.13 20.75
CA ARG A 342 -2.66 8.15 19.42
C ARG A 342 -2.62 6.73 18.84
N VAL A 343 -3.75 6.04 18.87
CA VAL A 343 -3.93 4.73 18.24
C VAL A 343 -4.54 4.90 16.85
N ILE A 344 -3.97 4.21 15.87
CA ILE A 344 -4.35 4.31 14.48
C ILE A 344 -4.54 2.91 13.89
N GLU A 345 -5.75 2.65 13.41
CA GLU A 345 -6.08 1.40 12.75
C GLU A 345 -5.77 1.44 11.24
N ARG A 346 -5.22 0.33 10.74
CA ARG A 346 -4.87 0.13 9.33
C ARG A 346 -5.30 -1.26 8.88
N SER A 347 -6.20 -1.34 7.90
CA SER A 347 -6.61 -2.63 7.33
C SER A 347 -5.45 -3.38 6.67
N GLN A 348 -4.45 -2.66 6.17
CA GLN A 348 -3.23 -3.23 5.58
C GLN A 348 -2.36 -3.98 6.60
N LEU A 349 -2.54 -3.76 7.91
CA LEU A 349 -1.85 -4.50 8.97
C LEU A 349 -2.55 -5.80 9.36
N SER A 350 -3.67 -6.18 8.72
CA SER A 350 -4.34 -7.44 9.00
C SER A 350 -3.46 -8.65 8.68
N GLU A 351 -3.61 -9.72 9.49
CA GLU A 351 -2.89 -10.98 9.29
C GLU A 351 -3.13 -11.55 7.89
N MET A 352 -2.10 -12.24 7.37
CA MET A 352 -2.16 -13.01 6.13
C MET A 352 -3.38 -13.93 6.13
N ASN A 353 -4.24 -13.79 5.11
CA ASN A 353 -5.45 -14.58 4.97
C ASN A 353 -5.11 -16.05 4.65
N PRO A 354 -5.51 -17.02 5.50
CA PRO A 354 -5.27 -18.44 5.26
C PRO A 354 -6.16 -19.04 4.16
N GLY A 355 -7.22 -18.36 3.72
CA GLY A 355 -8.06 -18.82 2.61
C GLY A 355 -8.86 -20.08 2.94
N ILE A 356 -8.77 -21.11 2.08
CA ILE A 356 -9.50 -22.36 2.27
C ILE A 356 -8.99 -23.19 3.46
N VAL A 357 -7.74 -23.00 3.88
CA VAL A 357 -7.13 -23.77 4.99
C VAL A 357 -7.38 -23.14 6.37
N ASP A 358 -8.23 -22.12 6.45
CA ASP A 358 -8.65 -21.50 7.70
C ASP A 358 -9.27 -22.53 8.67
N GLY A 359 -8.85 -22.53 9.93
CA GLY A 359 -9.32 -23.47 10.95
C GLY A 359 -8.81 -24.91 10.82
N MET A 360 -8.03 -25.26 9.79
CA MET A 360 -7.51 -26.62 9.61
C MET A 360 -6.20 -26.82 10.37
N SER A 361 -6.05 -27.99 10.99
CA SER A 361 -4.77 -28.45 11.53
C SER A 361 -3.78 -28.75 10.41
N VAL A 362 -2.48 -28.77 10.76
CA VAL A 362 -1.41 -29.07 9.80
C VAL A 362 -1.59 -30.46 9.18
N ASP A 363 -2.06 -31.44 9.96
CA ASP A 363 -2.24 -32.81 9.47
C ASP A 363 -3.45 -32.93 8.53
N GLU A 364 -4.53 -32.18 8.79
CA GLU A 364 -5.65 -32.07 7.86
C GLU A 364 -5.25 -31.39 6.55
N ILE A 365 -4.41 -30.34 6.60
CA ILE A 365 -3.91 -29.66 5.39
C ILE A 365 -3.08 -30.63 4.55
N LYS A 366 -2.16 -31.39 5.17
CA LYS A 366 -1.35 -32.40 4.48
C LYS A 366 -2.21 -33.49 3.85
N ALA A 367 -3.26 -33.95 4.54
CA ALA A 367 -4.15 -34.99 4.04
C ALA A 367 -5.03 -34.49 2.88
N ARG A 368 -5.55 -33.26 2.97
CA ARG A 368 -6.49 -32.70 1.98
C ARG A 368 -5.80 -32.07 0.77
N PHE A 369 -4.60 -31.50 0.96
CA PHE A 369 -3.87 -30.75 -0.06
C PHE A 369 -2.37 -31.14 -0.09
N PRO A 370 -2.03 -32.42 -0.35
CA PRO A 370 -0.64 -32.90 -0.30
C PRO A 370 0.28 -32.17 -1.30
N ASP A 371 -0.18 -31.97 -2.54
CA ASP A 371 0.61 -31.30 -3.58
C ASP A 371 0.86 -29.82 -3.25
N GLU A 372 -0.14 -29.12 -2.71
CA GLU A 372 0.01 -27.73 -2.30
C GLU A 372 0.93 -27.61 -1.07
N TRP A 373 0.86 -28.58 -0.15
CA TRP A 373 1.78 -28.65 0.98
C TRP A 373 3.23 -28.81 0.55
N GLU A 374 3.51 -29.67 -0.43
CA GLU A 374 4.86 -29.82 -0.99
C GLU A 374 5.35 -28.52 -1.66
N LYS A 375 4.49 -27.87 -2.46
CA LYS A 375 4.80 -26.55 -3.05
C LYS A 375 5.09 -25.49 -2.00
N LYS A 376 4.35 -25.48 -0.88
CA LYS A 376 4.60 -24.57 0.25
C LYS A 376 5.99 -24.76 0.84
N LEU A 377 6.45 -26.00 0.98
CA LEU A 377 7.78 -26.31 1.51
C LEU A 377 8.89 -25.85 0.54
N ASN A 378 8.66 -26.00 -0.77
CA ASN A 378 9.61 -25.60 -1.80
C ASN A 378 9.69 -24.08 -1.96
N GLU A 379 8.55 -23.37 -1.89
CA GLU A 379 8.46 -21.94 -2.14
C GLU A 379 7.64 -21.19 -1.05
N PRO A 380 8.12 -21.13 0.20
CA PRO A 380 7.32 -20.62 1.33
C PRO A 380 6.95 -19.13 1.23
N TYR A 381 7.66 -18.34 0.42
CA TYR A 381 7.38 -16.91 0.23
C TYR A 381 6.27 -16.64 -0.80
N SER A 382 6.32 -17.29 -1.95
CA SER A 382 5.40 -17.09 -3.08
C SER A 382 4.19 -18.02 -3.06
N HIS A 383 4.28 -19.15 -2.35
CA HIS A 383 3.20 -20.13 -2.34
C HIS A 383 1.91 -19.54 -1.76
N ARG A 384 0.79 -19.89 -2.42
CA ARG A 384 -0.55 -19.44 -2.07
C ARG A 384 -1.53 -20.61 -2.14
N PHE A 385 -2.14 -20.95 -1.01
CA PHE A 385 -3.29 -21.86 -1.01
C PHE A 385 -4.50 -21.24 -1.71
N PRO A 386 -5.48 -22.04 -2.17
CA PRO A 386 -6.69 -21.50 -2.79
C PRO A 386 -7.38 -20.46 -1.90
N ARG A 387 -7.64 -19.27 -2.47
CA ARG A 387 -8.26 -18.10 -1.79
C ARG A 387 -7.45 -17.55 -0.60
N ALA A 388 -6.20 -17.94 -0.44
CA ALA A 388 -5.29 -17.43 0.60
C ALA A 388 -4.43 -16.27 0.06
N GLU A 389 -3.69 -15.62 0.97
CA GLU A 389 -2.58 -14.72 0.66
C GLU A 389 -1.25 -15.47 0.81
N SER A 390 -0.24 -15.07 0.02
CA SER A 390 1.16 -15.42 0.21
C SER A 390 1.92 -14.31 0.95
N TYR A 391 3.17 -14.58 1.36
CA TYR A 391 4.04 -13.50 1.88
C TYR A 391 4.34 -12.45 0.82
N HIS A 392 4.35 -12.82 -0.46
CA HIS A 392 4.44 -11.87 -1.56
C HIS A 392 3.24 -10.91 -1.59
N ASP A 393 2.02 -11.42 -1.50
CA ASP A 393 0.79 -10.62 -1.47
C ASP A 393 0.76 -9.69 -0.26
N LEU A 394 1.11 -10.24 0.90
CA LEU A 394 1.23 -9.47 2.13
C LEU A 394 2.28 -8.37 2.04
N SER A 395 3.42 -8.65 1.39
CA SER A 395 4.44 -7.62 1.14
C SER A 395 3.82 -6.51 0.30
N VAL A 396 3.29 -6.79 -0.89
CA VAL A 396 2.67 -5.76 -1.75
C VAL A 396 1.62 -4.93 -0.99
N ARG A 397 0.79 -5.57 -0.16
CA ARG A 397 -0.22 -4.90 0.68
C ARG A 397 0.38 -3.98 1.76
N LEU A 398 1.55 -4.30 2.29
CA LEU A 398 2.24 -3.52 3.31
C LEU A 398 3.03 -2.33 2.76
N GLU A 399 3.08 -2.14 1.44
CA GLU A 399 3.82 -1.03 0.84
C GLU A 399 3.40 0.36 1.35
N PRO A 400 2.08 0.69 1.43
CA PRO A 400 1.65 1.98 1.96
C PRO A 400 2.08 2.17 3.42
N ILE A 401 2.07 1.10 4.22
CA ILE A 401 2.52 1.11 5.61
C ILE A 401 4.02 1.39 5.69
N ILE A 402 4.82 0.84 4.77
CA ILE A 402 6.26 1.14 4.71
C ILE A 402 6.50 2.62 4.41
N PHE A 403 5.76 3.22 3.47
CA PHE A 403 5.90 4.65 3.21
C PHE A 403 5.47 5.51 4.40
N GLU A 404 4.36 5.16 5.06
CA GLU A 404 3.95 5.83 6.28
C GLU A 404 5.02 5.68 7.37
N LEU A 405 5.63 4.50 7.51
CA LEU A 405 6.65 4.21 8.51
C LEU A 405 7.94 4.98 8.26
N GLU A 406 8.33 5.19 7.00
CA GLU A 406 9.49 6.01 6.62
C GLU A 406 9.22 7.51 6.73
N ARG A 407 7.95 7.93 6.65
CA ARG A 407 7.50 9.31 6.85
C ARG A 407 7.30 9.69 8.31
N ALA A 408 6.97 8.72 9.16
CA ALA A 408 6.69 8.93 10.58
C ALA A 408 7.94 9.38 11.32
N ALA A 409 7.97 10.65 11.75
CA ALA A 409 9.09 11.23 12.50
C ALA A 409 9.13 10.81 13.97
N ASP A 410 7.99 10.38 14.50
CA ASP A 410 7.79 10.03 15.90
C ASP A 410 8.10 8.55 16.17
N ASP A 411 8.11 8.15 17.44
CA ASP A 411 8.24 6.74 17.77
C ASP A 411 6.94 6.01 17.38
N VAL A 412 7.06 4.81 16.82
CA VAL A 412 5.90 4.03 16.35
C VAL A 412 5.91 2.68 17.02
N LEU A 413 4.80 2.26 17.63
CA LEU A 413 4.54 0.90 18.07
C LEU A 413 3.57 0.23 17.12
N ILE A 414 3.95 -0.88 16.49
CA ILE A 414 3.06 -1.67 15.63
C ILE A 414 2.66 -2.93 16.39
N ILE A 415 1.36 -3.06 16.68
CA ILE A 415 0.76 -4.24 17.30
C ILE A 415 0.08 -5.07 16.21
N GLY A 416 0.70 -6.20 15.88
CA GLY A 416 0.33 -7.00 14.72
C GLY A 416 0.40 -8.50 14.96
N GLN A 417 0.36 -9.25 13.87
CA GLN A 417 0.48 -10.71 13.89
C GLN A 417 1.78 -11.17 13.27
N SER A 418 2.17 -12.40 13.57
CA SER A 418 3.49 -12.93 13.21
C SER A 418 3.81 -12.73 11.72
N SER A 419 2.88 -13.01 10.80
CA SER A 419 3.08 -12.83 9.36
C SER A 419 3.41 -11.38 8.97
N VAL A 420 2.67 -10.41 9.49
CA VAL A 420 2.84 -8.97 9.23
C VAL A 420 4.15 -8.47 9.83
N LEU A 421 4.42 -8.83 11.07
CA LEU A 421 5.64 -8.41 11.78
C LEU A 421 6.89 -8.96 11.10
N ARG A 422 6.86 -10.21 10.61
CA ARG A 422 7.96 -10.80 9.81
C ARG A 422 8.29 -9.95 8.59
N CYS A 423 7.28 -9.53 7.81
CA CYS A 423 7.48 -8.67 6.64
C CYS A 423 8.09 -7.32 7.00
N LEU A 424 7.59 -6.68 8.06
CA LEU A 424 8.11 -5.38 8.51
C LEU A 424 9.55 -5.48 9.04
N ILE A 425 9.85 -6.51 9.84
CA ILE A 425 11.21 -6.79 10.32
C ILE A 425 12.15 -7.04 9.14
N ALA A 426 11.72 -7.83 8.16
CA ALA A 426 12.52 -8.11 6.98
C ALA A 426 12.84 -6.84 6.18
N TYR A 427 11.84 -5.96 5.98
CA TYR A 427 12.02 -4.67 5.33
C TYR A 427 13.03 -3.80 6.10
N LEU A 428 12.83 -3.63 7.41
CA LEU A 428 13.69 -2.81 8.25
C LEU A 428 15.13 -3.34 8.25
N GLN A 429 15.32 -4.64 8.40
CA GLN A 429 16.64 -5.28 8.41
C GLN A 429 17.24 -5.50 7.00
N GLY A 430 16.50 -5.24 5.92
CA GLY A 430 16.95 -5.45 4.54
C GLY A 430 17.20 -6.91 4.17
N ARG A 431 16.44 -7.83 4.77
CA ARG A 431 16.50 -9.28 4.52
C ARG A 431 15.94 -9.65 3.14
N LYS A 432 16.33 -10.84 2.66
CA LYS A 432 15.85 -11.35 1.37
C LYS A 432 14.42 -11.90 1.50
N PRO A 433 13.62 -11.89 0.41
CA PRO A 433 12.24 -12.38 0.45
C PRO A 433 12.08 -13.82 0.96
N ASN A 434 13.01 -14.72 0.61
CA ASN A 434 13.01 -16.11 1.05
C ASN A 434 13.30 -16.30 2.56
N GLU A 435 13.88 -15.29 3.21
CA GLU A 435 14.16 -15.32 4.66
C GLU A 435 12.94 -14.87 5.48
N ILE A 436 11.96 -14.18 4.88
CA ILE A 436 10.80 -13.61 5.58
C ILE A 436 10.02 -14.66 6.38
N PRO A 437 9.65 -15.83 5.81
CA PRO A 437 8.88 -16.83 6.54
C PRO A 437 9.63 -17.44 7.73
N LEU A 438 10.96 -17.34 7.73
CA LEU A 438 11.85 -17.92 8.75
C LEU A 438 12.06 -17.01 9.95
N ILE A 439 11.66 -15.74 9.87
CA ILE A 439 11.84 -14.79 10.97
C ILE A 439 10.95 -15.21 12.16
N GLN A 440 11.57 -15.41 13.31
CA GLN A 440 10.86 -15.74 14.54
C GLN A 440 10.37 -14.47 15.23
N VAL A 441 9.11 -14.49 15.64
CA VAL A 441 8.46 -13.42 16.39
C VAL A 441 7.69 -14.10 17.52
N HIS A 442 8.24 -14.06 18.73
CA HIS A 442 7.64 -14.71 19.89
C HIS A 442 6.54 -13.85 20.49
N GLU A 443 5.59 -14.51 21.14
CA GLU A 443 4.59 -13.83 21.96
C GLU A 443 5.25 -13.43 23.28
N GLY A 444 5.08 -12.17 23.68
CA GLY A 444 5.71 -11.63 24.89
C GLY A 444 7.06 -10.96 24.71
N ASP A 445 7.54 -10.85 23.47
CA ASP A 445 8.68 -10.03 23.11
C ASP A 445 8.23 -8.66 22.58
N LEU A 446 8.85 -7.60 23.10
CA LEU A 446 8.83 -6.27 22.49
C LEU A 446 10.11 -6.09 21.67
N ILE A 447 9.97 -5.97 20.36
CA ILE A 447 11.11 -5.81 19.45
C ILE A 447 11.34 -4.33 19.20
N GLU A 448 12.48 -3.82 19.63
CA GLU A 448 12.94 -2.44 19.45
C GLU A 448 13.87 -2.36 18.23
N ILE A 449 13.51 -1.54 17.24
CA ILE A 449 14.29 -1.33 16.03
C ILE A 449 14.64 0.15 15.88
N SER A 450 15.94 0.44 15.79
CA SER A 450 16.45 1.79 15.52
C SER A 450 17.22 1.80 14.19
N PRO A 451 16.72 2.50 13.16
CA PRO A 451 17.44 2.70 11.90
C PRO A 451 18.78 3.43 12.14
N GLN A 452 19.87 2.94 11.55
CA GLN A 452 21.19 3.58 11.63
C GLN A 452 21.75 3.83 10.22
N ALA A 453 22.80 4.67 10.12
CA ALA A 453 23.46 4.97 8.85
C ALA A 453 24.07 3.73 8.16
N TYR A 454 24.51 2.75 8.95
CA TYR A 454 25.10 1.49 8.50
C TYR A 454 24.37 0.33 9.18
N GLY A 455 23.18 0.00 8.67
CA GLY A 455 22.37 -1.12 9.15
C GLY A 455 21.33 -0.74 10.18
N VAL A 456 20.92 -1.72 10.98
CA VAL A 456 19.78 -1.59 11.92
C VAL A 456 20.13 -2.22 13.25
N LYS A 457 19.96 -1.46 14.33
CA LYS A 457 20.06 -1.99 15.68
C LYS A 457 18.71 -2.59 16.07
N THR A 458 18.71 -3.87 16.45
CA THR A 458 17.52 -4.58 16.94
C THR A 458 17.79 -5.05 18.36
N ASN A 459 16.90 -4.73 19.30
CA ASN A 459 16.89 -5.32 20.64
C ASN A 459 15.57 -6.09 20.83
N ILE A 460 15.63 -7.25 21.46
CA ILE A 460 14.45 -8.03 21.82
C ILE A 460 14.30 -7.94 23.34
N LEU A 461 13.15 -7.45 23.79
CA LEU A 461 12.87 -7.15 25.18
C LEU A 461 11.71 -8.05 25.64
N PRO A 462 12.00 -9.19 26.29
CA PRO A 462 10.95 -10.08 26.80
C PRO A 462 10.26 -9.43 28.01
N PHE A 463 8.93 -9.44 28.00
CA PHE A 463 8.12 -8.86 29.08
C PHE A 463 6.97 -9.76 29.54
N TRP A 464 6.67 -10.82 28.78
CA TRP A 464 5.57 -11.72 29.07
C TRP A 464 5.97 -13.16 28.74
N ASP A 465 5.67 -14.09 29.63
CA ASP A 465 5.86 -15.52 29.40
C ASP A 465 4.49 -16.19 29.20
N PRO A 466 4.09 -16.46 27.94
CA PRO A 466 2.78 -17.01 27.65
C PRO A 466 2.63 -18.46 28.12
N VAL A 467 3.73 -19.23 28.22
CA VAL A 467 3.68 -20.63 28.65
C VAL A 467 3.38 -20.71 30.14
N THR A 468 4.13 -19.94 30.94
CA THR A 468 3.92 -19.87 32.38
C THR A 468 2.52 -19.32 32.70
N LYS A 469 2.09 -18.27 32.00
CA LYS A 469 0.77 -17.65 32.21
C LYS A 469 -0.41 -18.57 31.87
N ARG A 470 -0.30 -19.36 30.79
CA ARG A 470 -1.31 -20.37 30.46
C ARG A 470 -1.37 -21.46 31.52
N LYS A 471 -0.21 -21.92 32.01
CA LYS A 471 -0.14 -22.92 33.09
C LYS A 471 -0.77 -22.41 34.38
N GLU A 472 -0.47 -21.18 34.79
CA GLU A 472 -1.07 -20.52 35.97
C GLU A 472 -2.59 -20.44 35.86
N ARG A 473 -3.11 -20.06 34.68
CA ARG A 473 -4.56 -20.03 34.39
C ARG A 473 -5.19 -21.41 34.52
N ASP A 474 -4.58 -22.41 33.89
CA ASP A 474 -5.11 -23.77 33.87
C ASP A 474 -5.13 -24.36 35.30
N GLU A 475 -4.06 -24.17 36.07
CA GLU A 475 -3.99 -24.55 37.49
C GLU A 475 -5.06 -23.85 38.35
N ALA A 476 -5.29 -22.56 38.13
CA ALA A 476 -6.32 -21.80 38.84
C ALA A 476 -7.74 -22.32 38.52
N TYR A 477 -8.00 -22.70 37.26
CA TYR A 477 -9.26 -23.28 36.84
C TYR A 477 -9.53 -24.64 37.51
N PHE A 478 -8.54 -25.52 37.59
CA PHE A 478 -8.69 -26.81 38.27
C PHE A 478 -8.84 -26.66 39.79
N ARG A 479 -8.10 -25.74 40.43
CA ARG A 479 -8.25 -25.45 41.87
C ARG A 479 -9.66 -24.93 42.23
N GLY A 480 -10.28 -24.16 41.32
CA GLY A 480 -11.64 -23.66 41.50
C GLY A 480 -12.74 -24.73 41.41
N LYS A 481 -12.47 -25.86 40.74
CA LYS A 481 -13.40 -26.99 40.66
C LYS A 481 -13.39 -27.86 41.91
N ASP A 482 -12.23 -28.06 42.54
CA ASP A 482 -12.11 -28.85 43.78
C ASP A 482 -12.79 -28.19 44.99
N GLN A 483 -13.03 -26.87 44.96
CA GLN A 483 -13.78 -26.16 46.00
C GLN A 483 -15.30 -26.11 45.73
N GLY A 484 -15.77 -26.58 44.57
CA GLY A 484 -17.17 -26.55 44.13
C GLY A 484 -17.95 -27.86 44.27
N GLN A 485 -17.31 -28.96 44.67
CA GLN A 485 -17.96 -30.24 45.00
C GLN A 485 -17.60 -30.64 46.44
N GLY A 486 -18.30 -30.04 47.39
CA GLY A 486 -18.12 -30.30 48.83
C GLY A 486 -19.43 -30.17 49.59
N SER A 487 -20.49 -30.82 49.09
CA SER A 487 -21.75 -30.99 49.80
C SER A 487 -22.54 -32.12 49.14
N LEU A 488 -22.16 -33.36 49.42
CA LEU A 488 -23.08 -34.49 49.58
C LEU A 488 -22.34 -35.59 50.33
N ALA A 489 -23.05 -36.16 51.30
CA ALA A 489 -22.53 -36.98 52.38
C ALA A 489 -21.88 -38.28 51.92
N THR A 490 -20.98 -38.74 52.77
CA THR A 490 -20.49 -40.12 52.89
C THR A 490 -21.63 -41.13 52.83
N ASP A 491 -21.50 -42.12 51.96
CA ASP A 491 -21.78 -43.52 52.29
C ASP A 491 -20.82 -44.38 51.47
N GLU A 492 -20.08 -45.22 52.18
CA GLU A 492 -19.22 -46.28 51.67
C GLU A 492 -20.12 -47.37 51.03
N GLU A 493 -19.73 -47.90 49.86
CA GLU A 493 -19.51 -49.34 49.64
C GLU A 493 -19.32 -49.67 48.13
N ASP A 494 -18.33 -50.53 47.92
CA ASP A 494 -18.14 -51.54 46.87
C ASP A 494 -17.61 -51.20 45.47
N GLU A 495 -16.44 -51.82 45.24
CA GLU A 495 -15.83 -52.16 43.96
C GLU A 495 -16.78 -53.03 43.13
N ASP A 496 -16.96 -52.72 41.84
CA ASP A 496 -16.94 -53.75 40.80
C ASP A 496 -16.81 -53.17 39.39
N ALA A 497 -16.00 -53.86 38.59
CA ALA A 497 -15.71 -53.56 37.20
C ALA A 497 -16.91 -53.90 36.29
N HIS A 498 -17.27 -53.03 35.35
CA HIS A 498 -17.77 -53.43 34.02
C HIS A 498 -17.74 -52.28 33.00
N HIS A 499 -17.14 -52.55 31.84
CA HIS A 499 -17.40 -51.84 30.59
C HIS A 499 -18.88 -51.95 30.20
N ASN A 500 -19.56 -50.84 29.88
CA ASN A 500 -20.13 -50.59 28.54
C ASN A 500 -20.85 -49.24 28.43
N GLU A 501 -20.72 -48.65 27.23
CA GLU A 501 -21.70 -47.83 26.49
C GLU A 501 -22.15 -46.43 26.99
N MET A 502 -22.04 -45.46 26.06
CA MET A 502 -22.62 -44.13 26.11
C MET A 502 -24.16 -44.17 26.11
N PRO A 503 -24.82 -43.14 26.68
CA PRO A 503 -26.13 -42.75 26.19
C PRO A 503 -26.24 -41.29 25.74
N ASP A 504 -27.25 -41.16 24.90
CA ASP A 504 -27.67 -40.09 23.99
C ASP A 504 -28.26 -38.85 24.69
N ILE A 505 -28.17 -37.70 24.03
CA ILE A 505 -28.66 -36.41 24.55
C ILE A 505 -30.02 -36.10 23.92
N HIS A 506 -31.11 -36.34 24.65
CA HIS A 506 -32.40 -35.67 24.41
C HIS A 506 -33.28 -35.73 25.68
N SER A 507 -33.38 -34.62 26.42
CA SER A 507 -34.62 -34.11 27.03
C SER A 507 -34.33 -33.02 28.08
N LEU A 508 -34.72 -31.77 27.80
CA LEU A 508 -34.99 -30.77 28.83
C LEU A 508 -36.38 -30.17 28.58
N PRO A 509 -37.32 -30.21 29.54
CA PRO A 509 -38.65 -29.63 29.39
C PRO A 509 -38.75 -28.17 29.86
N LEU A 510 -39.65 -27.43 29.20
CA LEU A 510 -40.15 -26.10 29.53
C LEU A 510 -41.12 -26.10 30.72
N HIS A 511 -41.10 -24.98 31.47
CA HIS A 511 -42.21 -24.17 32.06
C HIS A 511 -41.74 -23.63 33.42
N ALA A 512 -41.76 -22.34 33.79
CA ALA A 512 -42.70 -21.22 33.68
C ALA A 512 -42.98 -20.73 35.11
N LEU A 513 -42.82 -19.42 35.38
CA LEU A 513 -43.50 -18.72 36.48
C LEU A 513 -43.78 -17.27 36.06
N GLU A 514 -45.08 -16.97 35.91
CA GLU A 514 -45.73 -15.66 36.08
C GLU A 514 -45.50 -15.18 37.53
N GLY A 515 -45.53 -13.92 37.97
CA GLY A 515 -45.94 -12.62 37.44
C GLY A 515 -46.35 -11.75 38.65
N GLN A 516 -46.09 -10.44 38.65
CA GLN A 516 -46.97 -9.37 39.19
C GLN A 516 -46.34 -7.97 39.01
N SER A 517 -47.23 -6.97 38.97
CA SER A 517 -47.22 -5.75 38.15
C SER A 517 -47.45 -4.45 38.95
N SER A 518 -46.99 -3.30 38.42
CA SER A 518 -47.56 -1.91 38.49
C SER A 518 -46.41 -0.92 38.20
N ASP A 519 -46.45 0.16 37.42
CA ASP A 519 -47.49 1.00 36.82
C ASP A 519 -46.90 1.76 35.60
N ALA A 520 -47.75 2.13 34.65
CA ALA A 520 -47.46 3.05 33.53
C ALA A 520 -47.91 4.49 33.86
N PRO A 521 -47.54 5.50 33.05
CA PRO A 521 -48.47 5.91 31.99
C PRO A 521 -47.84 6.33 30.64
N GLU A 522 -48.71 6.30 29.64
CA GLU A 522 -48.54 6.53 28.20
C GLU A 522 -48.54 8.02 27.74
N PRO A 523 -48.31 8.29 26.44
CA PRO A 523 -47.91 9.61 25.91
C PRO A 523 -49.07 10.48 25.37
N LEU A 524 -48.81 11.79 25.29
CA LEU A 524 -49.68 12.81 24.67
C LEU A 524 -49.22 13.17 23.25
N GLY A 525 -50.19 13.31 22.34
CA GLY A 525 -49.99 13.76 20.95
C GLY A 525 -50.53 15.16 20.62
N SER A 526 -50.65 15.40 19.30
CA SER A 526 -51.25 16.55 18.58
C SER A 526 -50.32 17.77 18.37
N ALA A 527 -50.37 18.58 17.30
CA ALA A 527 -51.26 18.69 16.14
C ALA A 527 -50.64 19.56 15.01
N LEU A 528 -51.10 19.32 13.77
CA LEU A 528 -51.52 20.26 12.70
C LEU A 528 -50.62 21.39 12.13
N GLY A 529 -50.53 21.42 10.79
CA GLY A 529 -50.18 22.61 9.99
C GLY A 529 -50.13 22.36 8.47
N LEU A 530 -51.26 22.56 7.78
CA LEU A 530 -51.48 22.46 6.32
C LEU A 530 -50.90 23.65 5.53
N ALA A 531 -50.45 23.40 4.29
CA ALA A 531 -50.64 24.34 3.17
C ALA A 531 -50.64 23.61 1.79
N LYS A 532 -51.76 23.75 1.07
CA LYS A 532 -52.01 23.31 -0.32
C LYS A 532 -51.62 24.41 -1.31
N GLY A 533 -51.10 24.04 -2.47
CA GLY A 533 -51.08 24.84 -3.71
C GLY A 533 -51.52 23.97 -4.88
N ARG A 534 -52.54 24.42 -5.61
CA ARG A 534 -53.42 23.63 -6.49
C ARG A 534 -53.21 24.04 -7.94
N GLU A 535 -53.12 23.07 -8.85
CA GLU A 535 -53.20 23.28 -10.30
C GLU A 535 -54.59 23.77 -10.73
N ARG A 536 -54.64 24.55 -11.83
CA ARG A 536 -55.84 24.83 -12.60
C ARG A 536 -55.69 24.27 -14.01
N SER A 537 -56.59 23.36 -14.34
CA SER A 537 -56.92 22.85 -15.66
C SER A 537 -57.60 23.91 -16.54
N GLY A 538 -57.35 23.85 -17.85
CA GLY A 538 -58.17 24.49 -18.88
C GLY A 538 -58.30 23.55 -20.08
N SER A 539 -59.46 22.90 -20.19
CA SER A 539 -59.90 22.06 -21.30
C SER A 539 -60.49 22.90 -22.44
N ALA A 540 -60.24 22.51 -23.69
CA ALA A 540 -61.21 22.72 -24.78
C ALA A 540 -60.96 21.73 -25.92
N SER A 541 -61.95 20.89 -26.17
CA SER A 541 -62.15 20.08 -27.37
C SER A 541 -62.79 20.92 -28.48
N SER A 542 -62.43 20.68 -29.74
CA SER A 542 -63.38 20.72 -30.85
C SER A 542 -62.81 20.05 -32.11
N SER A 543 -63.65 19.19 -32.68
CA SER A 543 -63.51 18.51 -33.95
C SER A 543 -63.86 19.44 -35.12
N SER A 544 -63.12 19.37 -36.22
CA SER A 544 -63.70 19.61 -37.56
C SER A 544 -62.88 18.94 -38.66
N THR A 545 -63.62 18.28 -39.56
CA THR A 545 -63.22 17.66 -40.82
C THR A 545 -62.97 18.70 -41.91
N ALA A 546 -61.86 18.60 -42.65
CA ALA A 546 -61.79 19.04 -44.05
C ALA A 546 -60.59 18.42 -44.80
N SER A 547 -60.87 18.10 -46.05
CA SER A 547 -60.08 17.43 -47.07
C SER A 547 -58.91 18.24 -47.66
N GLY A 548 -57.88 17.52 -48.11
CA GLY A 548 -57.17 17.83 -49.37
C GLY A 548 -55.72 18.29 -49.26
N GLY A 549 -54.84 17.65 -50.03
CA GLY A 549 -53.61 18.25 -50.54
C GLY A 549 -52.31 17.65 -50.00
N ARG A 550 -51.71 16.75 -50.79
CA ARG A 550 -50.30 16.38 -50.67
C ARG A 550 -49.41 17.63 -50.81
N SER A 551 -48.58 17.89 -49.80
CA SER A 551 -47.24 18.46 -50.01
C SER A 551 -46.36 18.01 -48.85
N ALA A 552 -45.33 17.25 -49.18
CA ALA A 552 -44.28 16.84 -48.25
C ALA A 552 -43.67 18.07 -47.56
N ARG A 553 -43.75 18.12 -46.23
CA ARG A 553 -43.04 19.08 -45.37
C ARG A 553 -42.51 18.33 -44.14
N GLN A 554 -41.29 17.83 -44.29
CA GLN A 554 -40.13 18.15 -43.44
C GLN A 554 -40.36 18.60 -41.98
N ASP A 555 -41.21 17.93 -41.19
CA ASP A 555 -41.35 18.20 -39.74
C ASP A 555 -41.26 16.96 -38.82
N ASP A 556 -40.87 15.78 -39.33
CA ASP A 556 -40.88 14.50 -38.58
C ASP A 556 -39.50 14.01 -38.07
N VAL A 557 -38.54 14.90 -37.80
CA VAL A 557 -37.13 14.49 -37.55
C VAL A 557 -36.71 14.50 -36.06
N ASN A 558 -37.57 14.85 -35.11
CA ASN A 558 -37.13 14.98 -33.70
C ASN A 558 -38.11 14.47 -32.64
N LYS A 559 -38.66 13.26 -32.83
CA LYS A 559 -39.39 12.54 -31.77
C LYS A 559 -38.49 11.43 -31.20
N THR A 560 -38.00 11.63 -29.97
CA THR A 560 -37.34 10.57 -29.19
C THR A 560 -38.37 9.48 -28.88
N LEU A 561 -38.07 8.22 -29.22
CA LEU A 561 -38.97 7.09 -28.97
C LEU A 561 -39.21 6.92 -27.45
N THR A 562 -40.45 6.59 -27.06
CA THR A 562 -40.76 6.24 -25.67
C THR A 562 -40.22 4.84 -25.34
N ALA A 563 -40.01 4.53 -24.06
CA ALA A 563 -39.50 3.22 -23.64
C ALA A 563 -40.38 2.06 -24.14
N GLU A 564 -41.70 2.23 -24.12
CA GLU A 564 -42.66 1.23 -24.61
C GLU A 564 -42.59 1.05 -26.14
N ASP A 565 -42.32 2.12 -26.88
CA ASP A 565 -42.19 2.04 -28.34
C ASP A 565 -40.83 1.47 -28.76
N TYR A 566 -39.77 1.72 -27.98
CA TYR A 566 -38.45 1.11 -28.17
C TYR A 566 -38.51 -0.41 -27.97
N ASP A 567 -39.28 -0.87 -26.98
CA ASP A 567 -39.46 -2.30 -26.72
C ASP A 567 -40.35 -3.03 -27.73
N ARG A 568 -41.07 -2.31 -28.58
CA ARG A 568 -41.82 -2.89 -29.71
C ARG A 568 -40.99 -3.04 -30.99
N LEU A 569 -39.81 -2.43 -31.04
CA LEU A 569 -38.91 -2.52 -32.20
C LEU A 569 -38.24 -3.90 -32.29
N SER A 570 -38.04 -4.37 -33.53
CA SER A 570 -37.23 -5.56 -33.79
C SER A 570 -35.76 -5.32 -33.46
N LYS A 571 -34.98 -6.40 -33.28
CA LYS A 571 -33.56 -6.33 -32.89
C LYS A 571 -32.72 -5.49 -33.87
N ASP A 572 -33.00 -5.60 -35.17
CA ASP A 572 -32.29 -4.85 -36.22
C ASP A 572 -32.69 -3.37 -36.21
N GLU A 573 -33.97 -3.06 -35.98
CA GLU A 573 -34.45 -1.68 -35.88
C GLU A 573 -33.90 -0.98 -34.63
N ARG A 574 -33.83 -1.67 -33.48
CA ARG A 574 -33.17 -1.15 -32.26
C ARG A 574 -31.71 -0.81 -32.53
N SER A 575 -30.98 -1.70 -33.20
CA SER A 575 -29.58 -1.47 -33.57
C SER A 575 -29.41 -0.23 -34.45
N THR A 576 -30.29 -0.04 -35.44
CA THR A 576 -30.23 1.17 -36.31
C THR A 576 -30.60 2.46 -35.57
N TYR A 577 -31.54 2.41 -34.62
CA TYR A 577 -31.90 3.56 -33.80
C TYR A 577 -30.77 3.93 -32.82
N ASP A 578 -30.22 2.94 -32.11
CA ASP A 578 -29.10 3.14 -31.19
C ASP A 578 -27.86 3.68 -31.91
N ALA A 579 -27.56 3.18 -33.11
CA ALA A 579 -26.45 3.69 -33.92
C ALA A 579 -26.65 5.17 -34.33
N ARG A 580 -27.88 5.58 -34.69
CA ARG A 580 -28.20 6.97 -35.01
C ARG A 580 -28.14 7.88 -33.77
N GLN A 581 -28.57 7.41 -32.61
CA GLN A 581 -28.46 8.17 -31.35
C GLN A 581 -27.00 8.34 -30.93
N ALA A 582 -26.19 7.28 -31.00
CA ALA A 582 -24.76 7.33 -30.71
C ALA A 582 -24.03 8.30 -31.65
N GLU A 583 -24.39 8.35 -32.94
CA GLU A 583 -23.81 9.32 -33.89
C GLU A 583 -24.21 10.76 -33.56
N LYS A 584 -25.44 11.00 -33.10
CA LYS A 584 -25.91 12.30 -32.66
C LYS A 584 -25.19 12.75 -31.38
N GLU A 585 -25.11 11.87 -30.38
CA GLU A 585 -24.37 12.11 -29.14
C GLU A 585 -22.89 12.41 -29.42
N ALA A 586 -22.24 11.64 -30.31
CA ALA A 586 -20.85 11.86 -30.69
C ALA A 586 -20.65 13.23 -31.36
N LYS A 587 -21.59 13.70 -32.20
CA LYS A 587 -21.54 15.03 -32.81
C LYS A 587 -21.72 16.15 -31.79
N GLU A 588 -22.62 15.96 -30.81
CA GLU A 588 -22.85 16.93 -29.73
C GLU A 588 -21.64 17.02 -28.79
N GLN A 589 -21.03 15.88 -28.43
CA GLN A 589 -19.82 15.84 -27.60
C GLN A 589 -18.59 16.39 -28.34
N ALA A 590 -18.45 16.14 -29.65
CA ALA A 590 -17.37 16.71 -30.46
C ALA A 590 -17.47 18.24 -30.62
N GLY A 591 -18.65 18.84 -30.36
CA GLY A 591 -18.85 20.29 -30.37
C GLY A 591 -18.41 21.02 -29.10
N LEU A 592 -18.00 20.29 -28.05
CA LEU A 592 -17.53 20.88 -26.81
C LEU A 592 -16.13 21.49 -26.97
N PRO A 593 -15.80 22.57 -26.24
CA PRO A 593 -14.48 23.20 -26.28
C PRO A 593 -13.38 22.36 -25.59
N TYR A 594 -13.76 21.21 -25.02
CA TYR A 594 -12.90 20.26 -24.34
C TYR A 594 -13.35 18.83 -24.63
N GLN A 595 -12.43 17.88 -24.55
CA GLN A 595 -12.69 16.45 -24.53
C GLN A 595 -12.72 15.96 -23.09
N TRP A 596 -13.49 14.91 -22.79
CA TRP A 596 -13.53 14.36 -21.45
C TRP A 596 -13.78 12.85 -21.46
N SER A 597 -13.33 12.20 -20.41
CA SER A 597 -13.55 10.79 -20.10
C SER A 597 -13.78 10.64 -18.60
N GLN A 598 -14.29 9.50 -18.16
CA GLN A 598 -14.51 9.26 -16.74
C GLN A 598 -14.37 7.78 -16.39
N THR A 599 -14.10 7.54 -15.11
CA THR A 599 -14.18 6.24 -14.43
C THR A 599 -15.26 6.33 -13.36
N LEU A 600 -15.43 5.28 -12.54
CA LEU A 600 -16.30 5.35 -11.35
C LEU A 600 -15.77 6.36 -10.33
N ASP A 601 -14.45 6.51 -10.22
CA ASP A 601 -13.78 7.33 -9.21
C ASP A 601 -13.42 8.75 -9.68
N SER A 602 -13.25 8.97 -10.99
CA SER A 602 -12.71 10.24 -11.49
C SER A 602 -13.30 10.69 -12.84
N VAL A 603 -13.09 11.97 -13.16
CA VAL A 603 -13.40 12.61 -14.44
C VAL A 603 -12.14 13.31 -14.96
N SER A 604 -11.74 13.02 -16.19
CA SER A 604 -10.60 13.66 -16.86
C SER A 604 -11.09 14.56 -17.99
N LEU A 605 -10.56 15.77 -18.08
CA LEU A 605 -10.83 16.72 -19.17
C LEU A 605 -9.53 17.12 -19.86
N THR A 606 -9.60 17.34 -21.17
CA THR A 606 -8.46 17.74 -21.99
C THR A 606 -8.88 18.83 -22.98
N PHE A 607 -8.13 19.93 -23.05
CA PHE A 607 -8.35 20.99 -24.04
C PHE A 607 -7.05 21.64 -24.49
N GLY A 608 -7.05 22.15 -25.73
CA GLY A 608 -5.86 22.76 -26.35
C GLY A 608 -5.61 24.20 -25.88
N VAL A 609 -4.32 24.56 -25.78
CA VAL A 609 -3.83 25.92 -25.51
C VAL A 609 -2.67 26.27 -26.47
N PRO A 610 -2.40 27.55 -26.75
CA PRO A 610 -1.31 27.94 -27.65
C PRO A 610 0.06 27.35 -27.23
N SER A 611 0.88 26.97 -28.21
CA SER A 611 2.22 26.41 -27.97
C SER A 611 3.10 27.38 -27.18
N GLY A 612 3.72 26.90 -26.09
CA GLY A 612 4.55 27.72 -25.20
C GLY A 612 3.82 28.31 -23.99
N THR A 613 2.53 28.04 -23.82
CA THR A 613 1.76 28.39 -22.61
C THR A 613 2.33 27.67 -21.39
N ARG A 614 2.71 28.42 -20.35
CA ARG A 614 3.19 27.85 -19.07
C ARG A 614 2.05 27.85 -18.04
N GLY A 615 2.16 27.02 -17.00
CA GLY A 615 1.11 26.93 -15.96
C GLY A 615 0.75 28.27 -15.32
N LYS A 616 1.71 29.20 -15.19
CA LYS A 616 1.45 30.54 -14.65
C LYS A 616 0.54 31.41 -15.53
N ASP A 617 0.44 31.10 -16.82
CA ASP A 617 -0.35 31.82 -17.82
C ASP A 617 -1.80 31.30 -17.87
N ILE A 618 -2.13 30.24 -17.12
CA ILE A 618 -3.46 29.65 -17.01
C ILE A 618 -4.15 30.16 -15.73
N GLY A 619 -5.35 30.73 -15.89
CA GLY A 619 -6.27 31.05 -14.80
C GLY A 619 -7.11 29.81 -14.46
N ALA A 620 -6.64 29.01 -13.52
CA ALA A 620 -7.33 27.83 -13.02
C ALA A 620 -8.00 28.11 -11.67
N SER A 621 -9.28 27.76 -11.54
CA SER A 621 -10.01 27.71 -10.28
C SER A 621 -10.81 26.41 -10.22
N LEU A 622 -10.43 25.54 -9.29
CA LEU A 622 -11.12 24.31 -8.95
C LEU A 622 -11.78 24.49 -7.59
N LYS A 623 -13.09 24.26 -7.51
CA LYS A 623 -13.89 24.29 -6.29
C LYS A 623 -14.79 23.06 -6.25
N ARG A 624 -15.34 22.74 -5.09
CA ARG A 624 -16.11 21.52 -4.79
C ARG A 624 -17.25 21.28 -5.76
N LYS A 625 -17.85 22.33 -6.31
CA LYS A 625 -18.98 22.27 -7.26
C LYS A 625 -18.79 23.11 -8.52
N SER A 626 -17.62 23.72 -8.74
CA SER A 626 -17.41 24.57 -9.91
C SER A 626 -15.97 24.57 -10.39
N ILE A 627 -15.82 24.78 -11.69
CA ILE A 627 -14.56 24.71 -12.39
C ILE A 627 -14.45 25.90 -13.35
N SER A 628 -13.25 26.48 -13.44
CA SER A 628 -12.94 27.59 -14.34
C SER A 628 -11.50 27.48 -14.84
N PHE A 629 -11.32 27.30 -16.14
CA PHE A 629 -10.04 27.27 -16.83
C PHE A 629 -10.05 28.20 -18.06
N GLY A 630 -9.01 29.03 -18.18
CA GLY A 630 -8.76 29.88 -19.34
C GLY A 630 -7.38 30.52 -19.27
N LEU A 631 -6.97 31.25 -20.31
CA LEU A 631 -5.73 32.03 -20.27
C LEU A 631 -5.92 33.28 -19.39
N LYS A 632 -4.93 33.58 -18.53
CA LYS A 632 -4.97 34.79 -17.69
C LYS A 632 -5.01 36.04 -18.57
N GLY A 633 -5.97 36.92 -18.32
CA GLY A 633 -6.14 38.17 -19.07
C GLY A 633 -7.03 38.07 -20.31
N HIS A 634 -7.50 36.87 -20.68
CA HIS A 634 -8.55 36.71 -21.68
C HIS A 634 -9.94 36.64 -21.04
N GLU A 635 -10.92 37.36 -21.58
CA GLU A 635 -12.30 37.32 -21.08
C GLU A 635 -12.99 35.98 -21.33
N ARG A 636 -12.62 35.26 -22.39
CA ARG A 636 -13.22 33.97 -22.74
C ARG A 636 -12.47 32.82 -22.08
N LYS A 637 -13.12 32.18 -21.11
CA LYS A 637 -12.67 30.93 -20.50
C LYS A 637 -13.04 29.74 -21.38
N VAL A 638 -12.21 28.70 -21.38
CA VAL A 638 -12.39 27.48 -22.19
C VAL A 638 -13.35 26.52 -21.49
N VAL A 639 -13.21 26.37 -20.17
CA VAL A 639 -14.11 25.59 -19.31
C VAL A 639 -14.55 26.50 -18.17
N ASP A 640 -15.85 26.72 -17.98
CA ASP A 640 -16.36 27.59 -16.91
C ASP A 640 -17.80 27.21 -16.55
N GLY A 641 -18.04 26.81 -15.31
CA GLY A 641 -19.40 26.51 -14.84
C GLY A 641 -19.47 25.58 -13.64
N ASP A 642 -20.69 25.19 -13.31
CA ASP A 642 -20.99 24.27 -12.21
C ASP A 642 -20.86 22.82 -12.67
N LEU A 643 -20.16 22.03 -11.86
CA LEU A 643 -19.97 20.59 -12.05
C LEU A 643 -21.28 19.84 -11.80
N PHE A 644 -21.43 18.67 -12.45
CA PHE A 644 -22.58 17.80 -12.22
C PHE A 644 -22.71 17.33 -10.75
N ASP A 645 -21.58 16.94 -10.14
CA ASP A 645 -21.52 16.50 -8.74
C ASP A 645 -20.25 17.02 -8.05
N THR A 646 -20.13 16.73 -6.75
CA THR A 646 -19.03 17.21 -5.91
C THR A 646 -17.71 16.48 -6.15
N ILE A 647 -16.63 17.25 -6.13
CA ILE A 647 -15.25 16.76 -6.26
C ILE A 647 -14.46 16.96 -4.97
N LYS A 648 -13.42 16.15 -4.77
CA LYS A 648 -12.41 16.37 -3.72
C LYS A 648 -11.39 17.38 -4.23
N GLU A 649 -11.50 18.62 -3.74
CA GLU A 649 -10.64 19.73 -4.19
C GLU A 649 -9.14 19.42 -4.04
N GLU A 650 -8.74 18.84 -2.91
CA GLU A 650 -7.34 18.53 -2.59
C GLU A 650 -6.75 17.37 -3.43
N ASP A 651 -7.60 16.46 -3.90
CA ASP A 651 -7.20 15.30 -4.70
C ASP A 651 -7.35 15.55 -6.22
N SER A 652 -7.95 16.67 -6.61
CA SER A 652 -8.14 17.06 -8.01
C SER A 652 -6.95 17.86 -8.50
N THR A 653 -6.38 17.48 -9.64
CA THR A 653 -5.14 18.06 -10.17
C THR A 653 -5.32 18.54 -11.60
N TRP A 654 -4.42 19.41 -12.04
CA TRP A 654 -4.35 19.79 -13.45
C TRP A 654 -2.89 19.98 -13.85
N SER A 655 -2.60 19.75 -15.12
CA SER A 655 -1.27 19.95 -15.68
C SER A 655 -1.37 20.56 -17.09
N VAL A 656 -0.27 21.15 -17.54
CA VAL A 656 -0.13 21.65 -18.91
C VAL A 656 1.15 21.09 -19.51
N SER A 657 1.03 20.43 -20.66
CA SER A 657 2.13 19.84 -21.42
C SER A 657 1.87 20.05 -22.91
N ASP A 658 2.91 20.48 -23.64
CA ASP A 658 2.93 20.52 -25.11
C ASP A 658 1.67 21.09 -25.79
N GLY A 659 1.16 22.22 -25.29
CA GLY A 659 -0.01 22.89 -25.88
C GLY A 659 -1.36 22.27 -25.50
N THR A 660 -1.39 21.40 -24.49
CA THR A 660 -2.61 20.75 -23.99
C THR A 660 -2.70 20.91 -22.48
N VAL A 661 -3.91 21.18 -21.98
CA VAL A 661 -4.21 21.18 -20.55
C VAL A 661 -5.02 19.94 -20.23
N GLU A 662 -4.56 19.20 -19.23
CA GLU A 662 -5.23 18.01 -18.71
C GLU A 662 -5.68 18.30 -17.27
N VAL A 663 -6.97 18.06 -16.99
CA VAL A 663 -7.59 18.28 -15.68
C VAL A 663 -8.14 16.95 -15.19
N HIS A 664 -7.73 16.54 -14.00
CA HIS A 664 -8.20 15.33 -13.33
C HIS A 664 -9.01 15.69 -12.09
N LEU A 665 -10.28 15.29 -12.07
CA LEU A 665 -11.23 15.55 -10.99
C LEU A 665 -11.54 14.25 -10.24
N GLU A 666 -11.24 14.21 -8.95
CA GLU A 666 -11.57 13.07 -8.06
C GLU A 666 -13.00 13.24 -7.53
N LYS A 667 -13.89 12.27 -7.78
CA LYS A 667 -15.28 12.31 -7.33
C LYS A 667 -15.37 12.06 -5.83
N VAL A 668 -16.28 12.75 -5.14
CA VAL A 668 -16.62 12.43 -3.74
C VAL A 668 -17.45 11.14 -3.67
N SER A 669 -18.40 10.97 -4.60
CA SER A 669 -19.23 9.77 -4.73
C SER A 669 -18.63 8.84 -5.80
N ARG A 670 -17.99 7.77 -5.34
CA ARG A 670 -17.21 6.81 -6.13
C ARG A 670 -18.03 5.77 -6.92
N GLU A 671 -19.36 5.90 -6.92
CA GLU A 671 -20.27 4.89 -7.49
C GLU A 671 -21.20 5.46 -8.57
N ARG A 672 -20.92 6.69 -9.06
CA ARG A 672 -21.85 7.40 -9.97
C ARG A 672 -21.19 7.88 -11.26
N TRP A 673 -21.75 7.45 -12.39
CA TRP A 673 -21.44 7.98 -13.71
C TRP A 673 -22.04 9.37 -13.90
N TRP A 674 -21.24 10.30 -14.42
CA TRP A 674 -21.66 11.67 -14.69
C TRP A 674 -22.24 11.74 -16.11
N PRO A 675 -23.48 12.22 -16.30
CA PRO A 675 -24.04 12.40 -17.64
C PRO A 675 -23.40 13.57 -18.38
N HIS A 676 -22.67 14.46 -17.71
CA HIS A 676 -21.93 15.58 -18.30
C HIS A 676 -20.95 16.11 -17.27
N VAL A 677 -19.92 16.85 -17.69
CA VAL A 677 -18.99 17.48 -16.74
C VAL A 677 -19.59 18.76 -16.16
N LEU A 678 -20.06 19.68 -17.01
CA LEU A 678 -20.75 20.89 -16.59
C LEU A 678 -22.26 20.75 -16.77
N THR A 679 -23.03 21.26 -15.82
CA THR A 679 -24.51 21.20 -15.82
C THR A 679 -25.19 21.76 -17.07
N LYS A 680 -24.48 22.62 -17.81
CA LYS A 680 -24.94 23.26 -19.05
C LYS A 680 -24.65 22.45 -20.33
N ASP A 681 -23.84 21.41 -20.24
CA ASP A 681 -23.37 20.66 -21.41
C ASP A 681 -24.31 19.47 -21.76
N PRO A 682 -24.30 18.97 -23.02
CA PRO A 682 -25.17 17.88 -23.45
C PRO A 682 -24.94 16.61 -22.62
N LYS A 683 -26.04 15.93 -22.28
CA LYS A 683 -26.02 14.71 -21.45
C LYS A 683 -25.68 13.48 -22.30
N ILE A 684 -24.81 12.61 -21.79
CA ILE A 684 -24.60 11.26 -22.29
C ILE A 684 -25.50 10.27 -21.56
N ASP A 685 -25.94 9.23 -22.25
CA ASP A 685 -26.66 8.12 -21.62
C ASP A 685 -25.68 7.23 -20.85
N THR A 686 -25.67 7.37 -19.53
CA THR A 686 -24.76 6.64 -18.65
C THR A 686 -25.12 5.16 -18.48
N THR A 687 -26.31 4.72 -18.92
CA THR A 687 -26.73 3.31 -18.82
C THR A 687 -26.04 2.41 -19.84
N LYS A 688 -25.49 3.01 -20.91
CA LYS A 688 -24.80 2.33 -22.01
C LYS A 688 -23.27 2.32 -21.86
N ILE A 689 -22.74 2.99 -20.83
CA ILE A 689 -21.30 3.02 -20.55
C ILE A 689 -20.88 1.65 -20.03
N ASN A 690 -20.06 0.93 -20.79
CA ASN A 690 -19.47 -0.31 -20.34
C ASN A 690 -18.39 0.03 -19.31
N PRO A 691 -18.53 -0.33 -18.02
CA PRO A 691 -17.45 -0.12 -17.06
C PRO A 691 -16.19 -0.82 -17.59
N GLU A 692 -15.02 -0.20 -17.41
CA GLU A 692 -13.75 -0.90 -17.64
C GLU A 692 -13.85 -2.26 -16.98
N SER A 693 -13.51 -3.33 -17.71
CA SER A 693 -13.74 -4.71 -17.30
C SER A 693 -13.16 -4.94 -15.91
N SER A 694 -13.98 -4.70 -14.89
CA SER A 694 -13.62 -4.87 -13.50
C SER A 694 -13.48 -6.37 -13.40
N LYS A 695 -12.24 -6.83 -13.31
CA LYS A 695 -12.00 -8.23 -13.03
C LYS A 695 -12.76 -8.47 -11.74
N LEU A 696 -13.49 -9.58 -11.66
CA LEU A 696 -14.23 -9.98 -10.46
C LEU A 696 -13.34 -10.01 -9.19
N SER A 697 -12.02 -9.86 -9.34
CA SER A 697 -11.01 -9.68 -8.29
C SER A 697 -11.05 -8.32 -7.60
N ASP A 698 -11.62 -7.28 -8.22
CA ASP A 698 -11.50 -5.89 -7.78
C ASP A 698 -12.70 -5.45 -6.93
N LEU A 699 -13.70 -6.33 -6.80
CA LEU A 699 -14.88 -6.16 -5.94
C LEU A 699 -14.65 -6.84 -4.58
N ASP A 700 -15.16 -6.21 -3.52
CA ASP A 700 -15.20 -6.80 -2.18
C ASP A 700 -16.07 -8.07 -2.16
N ALA A 701 -15.91 -8.90 -1.13
CA ALA A 701 -16.49 -10.25 -1.09
C ALA A 701 -18.04 -10.26 -1.14
N GLU A 702 -18.69 -9.23 -0.61
CA GLU A 702 -20.15 -9.13 -0.58
C GLU A 702 -20.70 -8.74 -1.95
N SER A 703 -20.13 -7.69 -2.55
CA SER A 703 -20.46 -7.24 -3.92
C SER A 703 -20.18 -8.34 -4.96
N ARG A 704 -19.08 -9.08 -4.79
CA ARG A 704 -18.73 -10.20 -5.66
C ARG A 704 -19.75 -11.34 -5.57
N ALA A 705 -20.19 -11.71 -4.38
CA ALA A 705 -21.21 -12.75 -4.20
C ALA A 705 -22.55 -12.34 -4.84
N MET A 706 -22.91 -11.05 -4.75
CA MET A 706 -24.11 -10.51 -5.39
C MET A 706 -24.00 -10.53 -6.92
N VAL A 707 -22.85 -10.12 -7.48
CA VAL A 707 -22.60 -10.15 -8.92
C VAL A 707 -22.53 -11.58 -9.46
N GLU A 708 -21.89 -12.52 -8.73
CA GLU A 708 -21.88 -13.95 -9.10
C GLU A 708 -23.29 -14.55 -9.09
N LYS A 709 -24.12 -14.21 -8.08
CA LYS A 709 -25.54 -14.58 -8.03
C LYS A 709 -26.30 -14.02 -9.23
N MET A 710 -26.11 -12.73 -9.54
CA MET A 710 -26.78 -12.08 -10.66
C MET A 710 -26.37 -12.68 -12.02
N MET A 711 -25.09 -13.00 -12.21
CA MET A 711 -24.60 -13.67 -13.42
C MET A 711 -25.10 -15.11 -13.53
N TYR A 712 -25.21 -15.84 -12.42
CA TYR A 712 -25.81 -17.17 -12.38
C TYR A 712 -27.30 -17.12 -12.75
N ASP A 713 -28.07 -16.22 -12.14
CA ASP A 713 -29.50 -16.07 -12.39
C ASP A 713 -29.80 -15.62 -13.82
N ASN A 714 -28.97 -14.74 -14.39
CA ASN A 714 -29.10 -14.32 -15.79
C ASN A 714 -28.82 -15.48 -16.77
N ARG A 715 -27.83 -16.34 -16.47
CA ARG A 715 -27.56 -17.57 -17.25
C ARG A 715 -28.70 -18.59 -17.14
N GLN A 716 -29.28 -18.79 -15.95
CA GLN A 716 -30.42 -19.70 -15.77
C GLN A 716 -31.65 -19.18 -16.54
N LYS A 717 -31.95 -17.88 -16.49
CA LYS A 717 -33.05 -17.26 -17.25
C LYS A 717 -32.89 -17.43 -18.77
N GLN A 718 -31.69 -17.24 -19.31
CA GLN A 718 -31.42 -17.48 -20.74
C GLN A 718 -31.58 -18.96 -21.14
N MET A 719 -31.30 -19.88 -20.21
CA MET A 719 -31.50 -21.32 -20.42
C MET A 719 -32.92 -21.79 -20.06
N GLY A 720 -33.84 -20.89 -19.71
CA GLY A 720 -35.21 -21.24 -19.30
C GLY A 720 -35.29 -22.06 -18.00
N LYS A 721 -34.25 -22.00 -17.16
CA LYS A 721 -34.12 -22.72 -15.89
C LYS A 721 -34.43 -21.80 -14.69
N PRO A 722 -34.88 -22.37 -13.56
CA PRO A 722 -35.21 -21.58 -12.37
C PRO A 722 -33.99 -20.85 -11.81
N THR A 723 -34.22 -19.63 -11.33
CA THR A 723 -33.22 -18.79 -10.66
C THR A 723 -32.82 -19.36 -9.29
N SER A 724 -31.75 -18.84 -8.69
CA SER A 724 -31.26 -19.27 -7.38
C SER A 724 -32.32 -19.16 -6.26
N ASP A 725 -33.15 -18.11 -6.28
CA ASP A 725 -34.22 -17.92 -5.30
C ASP A 725 -35.42 -18.84 -5.57
N GLU A 726 -35.75 -19.10 -6.83
CA GLU A 726 -36.79 -20.09 -7.21
C GLU A 726 -36.36 -21.52 -6.88
N THR A 727 -35.09 -21.84 -7.06
CA THR A 727 -34.52 -23.14 -6.70
C THR A 727 -34.60 -23.35 -5.19
N LYS A 728 -34.26 -22.34 -4.39
CA LYS A 728 -34.42 -22.39 -2.92
C LYS A 728 -35.89 -22.55 -2.50
N LYS A 729 -36.82 -21.88 -3.18
CA LYS A 729 -38.26 -22.05 -2.93
C LYS A 729 -38.73 -23.46 -3.26
N LEU A 730 -38.25 -24.04 -4.36
CA LEU A 730 -38.55 -25.42 -4.77
C LEU A 730 -37.98 -26.44 -3.78
N GLU A 731 -36.72 -26.26 -3.34
CA GLU A 731 -36.09 -27.13 -2.33
C GLU A 731 -36.80 -27.02 -0.97
N ALA A 732 -37.17 -25.81 -0.55
CA ALA A 732 -37.93 -25.60 0.68
C ALA A 732 -39.31 -26.27 0.61
N LEU A 733 -39.99 -26.18 -0.53
CA LEU A 733 -41.26 -26.86 -0.76
C LEU A 733 -41.10 -28.38 -0.81
N GLU A 734 -40.05 -28.89 -1.41
CA GLU A 734 -39.79 -30.34 -1.47
C GLU A 734 -39.49 -30.89 -0.08
N LYS A 735 -38.72 -30.15 0.73
CA LYS A 735 -38.49 -30.46 2.15
C LYS A 735 -39.78 -30.41 2.95
N PHE A 736 -40.66 -29.45 2.69
CA PHE A 736 -41.97 -29.32 3.33
C PHE A 736 -42.93 -30.46 2.95
N LYS A 737 -42.96 -30.87 1.68
CA LYS A 737 -43.73 -32.04 1.20
C LYS A 737 -43.26 -33.35 1.82
N LYS A 738 -41.95 -33.51 2.05
CA LYS A 738 -41.39 -34.68 2.75
C LYS A 738 -41.74 -34.70 4.24
N GLN A 739 -41.96 -33.54 4.84
CA GLN A 739 -42.32 -33.42 6.26
C GLN A 739 -43.84 -33.55 6.52
N HIS A 740 -44.69 -33.29 5.51
CA HIS A 740 -46.15 -33.37 5.62
C HIS A 740 -46.78 -34.18 4.46
N PRO A 741 -46.62 -35.51 4.45
CA PRO A 741 -47.13 -36.38 3.39
C PRO A 741 -48.66 -36.47 3.33
N GLU A 742 -49.37 -36.07 4.39
CA GLU A 742 -50.84 -36.08 4.50
C GLU A 742 -51.57 -34.93 3.78
N MET A 743 -50.86 -33.90 3.28
CA MET A 743 -51.48 -32.74 2.62
C MET A 743 -51.48 -32.84 1.08
N ASP A 744 -52.62 -32.57 0.45
CA ASP A 744 -52.76 -32.53 -1.02
C ASP A 744 -52.40 -31.13 -1.57
N PHE A 745 -51.31 -31.08 -2.34
CA PHE A 745 -50.77 -29.85 -2.94
C PHE A 745 -51.17 -29.66 -4.42
N SER A 746 -52.14 -30.43 -4.92
CA SER A 746 -52.56 -30.41 -6.33
C SER A 746 -53.10 -29.04 -6.82
N ASN A 747 -53.55 -28.17 -5.91
CA ASN A 747 -54.17 -26.87 -6.24
C ASN A 747 -53.37 -25.62 -5.81
N VAL A 748 -52.09 -25.74 -5.47
CA VAL A 748 -51.27 -24.57 -5.05
C VAL A 748 -50.77 -23.80 -6.27
N LYS A 749 -51.25 -22.56 -6.46
CA LYS A 749 -50.67 -21.61 -7.42
C LYS A 749 -49.43 -20.95 -6.81
N MET A 750 -48.29 -21.17 -7.45
CA MET A 750 -47.05 -20.45 -7.15
C MET A 750 -47.09 -19.11 -7.89
N THR A 751 -47.22 -18.01 -7.15
CA THR A 751 -46.91 -16.65 -7.64
C THR A 751 -45.64 -16.15 -6.99
#